data_AF-A0A1F7GBM4-F1
#
_entry.id   AF-A0A1F7GBM4-F1
#
_cell.length_a   1.000
_cell.length_b   1.000
_cell.length_c   1.000
_cell.angle_alpha   90.00
_cell.angle_beta   90.00
_cell.angle_gamma   90.00
#
_symmetry.space_group_name_H-M   'P 1'
#
loop_
_entity.id
_entity.type
_entity.pdbx_description
1 polymer ?
#
loop_
_entity_poly.entity_id
_entity_poly.type
_entity_poly.pdbx_seq_one_letter_code
_entity_poly.pdbx_strand_id
1 'polypeptide(L)'
;MKDGRYSYIDFIRAVSIIVIIVTHTLSYHLHDKLVFLVWNYLHFVVVTLVFSSGYVLTFKYKDYFTNFAKAISWYKKRLARLLLPFYYYLIAHYSLWFLFPELISGLGLKKDANFILQSVVLTGGVDFNWFALLFVQLTILYPLIVQILKKNFLSWFFLPISIAATVIFTFVGIQGGNYRFIMWFSWTGIIYFSIFVNTEEQRDKNEINTVLRYLKIGILSFILFLILLNFVPLGRNLVLTQHKYPPDLIYLTYGIAVTCLLLIVSRSRMIHQGVMPKIYRYISDRTYQLFFIHYLALDFTLKATNKLDFWSKPEVQTVLTIFFSLVIAFLIDVCKKINVTKQILFVTVFIVFGFVFNWGKNNLWNECRIGERSPVAKSSILEWLQKPAAVRFVGGHDRTYISWIEHSGKIQIRFYDHKDRTFSDIYTADDLYPDYGIEAQDDHNAPNLLILPDGRMLLFYAVHDVNNAFFLKASKSREDITEWSERINIADSDGKTPYNYPQAKLLANGNIILFYRRGVYFNSDEYYKISHDQAKTWGAPVNLIDFKDEGIYAFVYAKGNTIHLAWNKAVTDPPKKNVYHIFSPDGGISWKKIDGFNLDLPISEDKEYLVFDSGQDPAYVWDIVADSNNFPSIVYSYKDDPGHELRYIRWNGRDWTNSLISKSSLHYDSGHFFSAGVVIDPNNVFKVYLSKKRAKLEIEGWGSRDQGRTWQKAESITENSPVDNFRPQVVQNYSKELRLVWSSGEYTGLVNSQWSGFSQVNVQSEVTKDAIASEKCKFYRENDLFVKFDKYFNIK
;
A
#
# COMPACT_ATOMS: atom_id res chain seq x y z
N MET A 1 16.18 -33.14 35.31
CA MET A 1 16.84 -31.98 34.68
C MET A 1 18.31 -31.95 35.09
N LYS A 2 19.23 -32.51 34.29
CA LYS A 2 20.65 -32.68 34.69
C LYS A 2 21.63 -31.64 34.09
N ASP A 3 21.17 -30.76 33.18
CA ASP A 3 22.04 -29.82 32.42
C ASP A 3 21.76 -28.32 32.63
N GLY A 4 20.96 -27.93 33.64
CA GLY A 4 20.71 -26.50 33.92
C GLY A 4 20.05 -25.71 32.78
N ARG A 5 19.40 -26.38 31.81
CA ARG A 5 18.65 -25.78 30.70
C ARG A 5 17.14 -26.02 30.83
N TYR A 6 16.36 -25.03 30.42
CA TYR A 6 14.91 -24.94 30.61
C TYR A 6 14.18 -25.43 29.37
N SER A 7 14.05 -26.74 29.20
CA SER A 7 13.54 -27.34 27.96
C SER A 7 12.17 -26.77 27.54
N TYR A 8 11.29 -26.47 28.49
CA TYR A 8 9.98 -25.86 28.25
C TYR A 8 10.07 -24.42 27.73
N ILE A 9 10.97 -23.63 28.32
CA ILE A 9 11.22 -22.23 27.90
C ILE A 9 11.93 -22.20 26.55
N ASP A 10 12.86 -23.14 26.31
CA ASP A 10 13.52 -23.28 25.01
C ASP A 10 12.50 -23.58 23.90
N PHE A 11 11.51 -24.44 24.19
CA PHE A 11 10.44 -24.73 23.23
C PHE A 11 9.61 -23.49 22.89
N ILE A 12 9.03 -22.80 23.88
CA ILE A 12 8.17 -21.63 23.60
C ILE A 12 8.95 -20.48 22.94
N ARG A 13 10.24 -20.34 23.26
CA ARG A 13 11.12 -19.35 22.64
C ARG A 13 11.42 -19.69 21.18
N ALA A 14 11.63 -20.97 20.87
CA ALA A 14 11.79 -21.44 19.50
C ALA A 14 10.51 -21.24 18.67
N VAL A 15 9.34 -21.59 19.22
CA VAL A 15 8.05 -21.33 18.58
C VAL A 15 7.89 -19.83 18.31
N SER A 16 8.19 -18.97 19.30
CA SER A 16 8.01 -17.53 19.16
C SER A 16 8.85 -16.92 18.04
N ILE A 17 10.10 -17.36 17.85
CA ILE A 17 10.93 -16.81 16.76
C ILE A 17 10.48 -17.30 15.38
N ILE A 18 10.03 -18.55 15.26
CA ILE A 18 9.45 -19.03 14.01
C ILE A 18 8.16 -18.26 13.68
N VAL A 19 7.29 -18.07 14.67
CA VAL A 19 6.06 -17.29 14.47
C VAL A 19 6.37 -15.83 14.13
N ILE A 20 7.43 -15.21 14.68
CA ILE A 20 7.89 -13.88 14.21
C ILE A 20 8.22 -13.89 12.71
N ILE A 21 8.92 -14.90 12.23
CA ILE A 21 9.27 -15.01 10.80
C ILE A 21 7.99 -15.14 9.96
N VAL A 22 7.04 -15.95 10.42
CA VAL A 22 5.71 -16.09 9.80
C VAL A 22 5.00 -14.72 9.77
N THR A 23 4.93 -14.02 10.90
CA THR A 23 4.28 -12.71 11.00
C THR A 23 4.88 -11.69 10.02
N HIS A 24 6.20 -11.60 9.90
CA HIS A 24 6.83 -10.67 8.96
C HIS A 24 6.70 -11.11 7.50
N THR A 25 6.54 -12.40 7.22
CA THR A 25 6.28 -12.85 5.85
C THR A 25 4.84 -12.54 5.45
N LEU A 26 3.87 -12.83 6.33
CA LEU A 26 2.46 -12.56 6.10
C LEU A 26 2.13 -11.06 6.02
N SER A 27 2.93 -10.17 6.61
CA SER A 27 2.68 -8.72 6.52
C SER A 27 2.75 -8.16 5.10
N TYR A 28 3.29 -8.91 4.13
CA TYR A 28 3.29 -8.54 2.71
C TYR A 28 2.06 -9.05 1.94
N HIS A 29 1.17 -9.78 2.62
CA HIS A 29 0.00 -10.46 2.04
C HIS A 29 -1.30 -10.15 2.79
N LEU A 30 -1.37 -9.00 3.46
CA LEU A 30 -2.51 -8.61 4.30
C LEU A 30 -3.80 -8.28 3.53
N HIS A 31 -3.77 -8.34 2.19
CA HIS A 31 -4.94 -8.21 1.33
C HIS A 31 -5.89 -9.41 1.45
N ASP A 32 -5.37 -10.60 1.81
CA ASP A 32 -6.18 -11.78 2.06
C ASP A 32 -6.75 -11.75 3.50
N LYS A 33 -8.07 -11.89 3.64
CA LYS A 33 -8.77 -11.81 4.94
C LYS A 33 -8.32 -12.88 5.92
N LEU A 34 -8.04 -14.09 5.46
CA LEU A 34 -7.56 -15.19 6.30
C LEU A 34 -6.12 -14.91 6.74
N VAL A 35 -5.27 -14.44 5.82
CA VAL A 35 -3.89 -14.04 6.13
C VAL A 35 -3.87 -12.90 7.15
N PHE A 36 -4.69 -11.87 6.96
CA PHE A 36 -4.84 -10.78 7.91
C PHE A 36 -5.28 -11.28 9.29
N LEU A 37 -6.31 -12.13 9.34
CA LEU A 37 -6.80 -12.72 10.58
C LEU A 37 -5.69 -13.48 11.31
N VAL A 38 -4.99 -14.38 10.61
CA VAL A 38 -3.88 -15.15 11.19
C VAL A 38 -2.79 -14.19 11.68
N TRP A 39 -2.31 -13.31 10.81
CA TRP A 39 -1.26 -12.33 11.12
C TRP A 39 -1.56 -11.52 12.39
N ASN A 40 -2.78 -10.99 12.51
CA ASN A 40 -3.22 -10.17 13.62
C ASN A 40 -3.06 -10.89 14.97
N TYR A 41 -3.42 -12.18 15.02
CA TYR A 41 -3.31 -13.04 16.20
C TYR A 41 -1.97 -13.78 16.34
N LEU A 42 -0.96 -13.50 15.53
CA LEU A 42 0.39 -14.06 15.76
C LEU A 42 1.26 -13.14 16.64
N HIS A 43 0.81 -11.91 16.93
CA HIS A 43 1.63 -10.93 17.63
C HIS A 43 1.88 -11.22 19.11
N PHE A 44 1.24 -12.22 19.74
CA PHE A 44 1.51 -12.63 21.14
C PHE A 44 2.99 -12.98 21.39
N VAL A 45 3.72 -13.35 20.35
CA VAL A 45 5.13 -13.80 20.40
C VAL A 45 6.08 -12.85 21.10
N VAL A 46 5.84 -11.55 21.05
CA VAL A 46 6.73 -10.58 21.73
C VAL A 46 6.58 -10.72 23.25
N VAL A 47 5.36 -10.91 23.75
CA VAL A 47 5.11 -11.21 25.17
C VAL A 47 5.80 -12.49 25.58
N THR A 48 5.71 -13.55 24.78
CA THR A 48 6.38 -14.82 25.06
C THR A 48 7.91 -14.72 25.07
N LEU A 49 8.50 -13.90 24.19
CA LEU A 49 9.96 -13.68 24.16
C LEU A 49 10.46 -12.85 25.33
N VAL A 50 9.75 -11.77 25.68
CA VAL A 50 10.08 -10.97 26.87
C VAL A 50 9.93 -11.82 28.13
N PHE A 51 8.86 -12.62 28.21
CA PHE A 51 8.65 -13.58 29.28
C PHE A 51 9.79 -14.60 29.39
N SER A 52 10.15 -15.23 28.27
CA SER A 52 11.24 -16.21 28.21
C SER A 52 12.57 -15.62 28.66
N SER A 53 12.87 -14.38 28.27
CA SER A 53 14.07 -13.68 28.72
C SER A 53 14.01 -13.39 30.22
N GLY A 54 12.90 -12.86 30.73
CA GLY A 54 12.70 -12.61 32.16
C GLY A 54 12.87 -13.89 32.99
N TYR A 55 12.29 -15.00 32.53
CA TYR A 55 12.35 -16.30 33.22
C TYR A 55 13.80 -16.82 33.30
N VAL A 56 14.50 -16.87 32.16
CA VAL A 56 15.90 -17.35 32.10
C VAL A 56 16.83 -16.46 32.93
N LEU A 57 16.63 -15.14 32.86
CA LEU A 57 17.42 -14.21 33.66
C LEU A 57 17.17 -14.43 35.15
N THR A 58 15.92 -14.62 35.56
CA THR A 58 15.54 -14.90 36.96
C THR A 58 16.25 -16.12 37.48
N PHE A 59 16.10 -17.25 36.79
CA PHE A 59 16.71 -18.46 37.28
C PHE A 59 18.23 -18.32 37.41
N LYS A 60 18.90 -17.68 36.44
CA LYS A 60 20.37 -17.65 36.40
C LYS A 60 20.99 -16.55 37.27
N TYR A 61 20.30 -15.41 37.44
CA TYR A 61 20.92 -14.20 37.99
C TYR A 61 20.16 -13.56 39.16
N LYS A 62 19.06 -14.16 39.66
CA LYS A 62 18.32 -13.62 40.82
C LYS A 62 19.20 -13.34 42.04
N ASP A 63 20.24 -14.14 42.26
CA ASP A 63 21.17 -13.99 43.38
C ASP A 63 22.58 -13.51 42.98
N TYR A 64 22.77 -13.14 41.71
CA TYR A 64 24.10 -12.79 41.18
C TYR A 64 24.55 -11.36 41.55
N PHE A 65 23.63 -10.40 41.60
CA PHE A 65 23.93 -8.96 41.70
C PHE A 65 24.19 -8.51 43.15
N THR A 66 25.27 -9.03 43.75
CA THR A 66 25.68 -8.71 45.13
C THR A 66 26.48 -7.41 45.25
N ASN A 67 27.10 -6.93 44.17
CA ASN A 67 27.86 -5.67 44.12
C ASN A 67 27.85 -5.05 42.72
N PHE A 68 28.27 -3.79 42.64
CA PHE A 68 28.27 -3.00 41.39
C PHE A 68 29.22 -3.56 40.32
N ALA A 69 30.38 -4.10 40.72
CA ALA A 69 31.35 -4.69 39.78
C ALA A 69 30.78 -5.90 39.02
N LYS A 70 30.05 -6.79 39.71
CA LYS A 70 29.34 -7.91 39.07
C LYS A 70 28.26 -7.42 38.11
N ALA A 71 27.53 -6.36 38.46
CA ALA A 71 26.52 -5.75 37.58
C ALA A 71 27.15 -5.19 36.30
N ILE A 72 28.25 -4.42 36.39
CA ILE A 72 28.97 -3.89 35.21
C ILE A 72 29.47 -5.03 34.31
N SER A 73 30.11 -6.05 34.89
CA SER A 73 30.61 -7.21 34.13
C SER A 73 29.48 -7.93 33.37
N TRP A 74 28.32 -8.06 34.01
CA TRP A 74 27.13 -8.64 33.39
C TRP A 74 26.57 -7.75 32.28
N TYR A 75 26.45 -6.43 32.50
CA TYR A 75 26.01 -5.48 31.48
C TYR A 75 26.87 -5.56 30.22
N LYS A 76 28.20 -5.51 30.36
CA LYS A 76 29.12 -5.59 29.21
C LYS A 76 28.86 -6.84 28.38
N LYS A 77 28.74 -8.01 29.01
CA LYS A 77 28.50 -9.29 28.32
C LYS A 77 27.10 -9.34 27.69
N ARG A 78 26.08 -8.84 28.39
CA ARG A 78 24.69 -8.91 27.93
C ARG A 78 24.42 -7.92 26.80
N LEU A 79 24.88 -6.67 26.92
CA LEU A 79 24.76 -5.65 25.88
C LEU A 79 25.49 -6.07 24.60
N ALA A 80 26.70 -6.64 24.70
CA ALA A 80 27.40 -7.18 23.53
C ALA A 80 26.59 -8.29 22.84
N ARG A 81 25.94 -9.18 23.60
CA ARG A 81 25.08 -10.25 23.06
C ARG A 81 23.83 -9.72 22.37
N LEU A 82 23.34 -8.54 22.74
CA LEU A 82 22.14 -7.91 22.18
C LEU A 82 22.48 -6.96 21.01
N LEU A 83 23.56 -6.19 21.09
CA LEU A 83 23.85 -5.17 20.08
C LEU A 83 24.64 -5.72 18.89
N LEU A 84 25.58 -6.65 19.12
CA LEU A 84 26.43 -7.15 18.03
C LEU A 84 25.63 -7.87 16.92
N PRO A 85 24.65 -8.75 17.20
CA PRO A 85 23.85 -9.36 16.13
C PRO A 85 23.10 -8.33 15.26
N PHE A 86 22.58 -7.27 15.87
CA PHE A 86 21.91 -6.19 15.16
C PHE A 86 22.88 -5.41 14.27
N TYR A 87 24.06 -5.03 14.79
CA TYR A 87 25.05 -4.30 14.01
C TYR A 87 25.65 -5.15 12.88
N TYR A 88 25.88 -6.43 13.11
CA TYR A 88 26.31 -7.35 12.05
C TYR A 88 25.26 -7.47 10.95
N TYR A 89 23.98 -7.57 11.33
CA TYR A 89 22.90 -7.54 10.36
C TYR A 89 22.89 -6.22 9.57
N LEU A 90 23.00 -5.07 10.22
CA LEU A 90 22.92 -3.77 9.54
C LEU A 90 24.03 -3.64 8.49
N ILE A 91 25.27 -3.97 8.89
CA ILE A 91 26.43 -3.96 7.99
C ILE A 91 26.20 -4.96 6.83
N ALA A 92 25.76 -6.18 7.14
CA ALA A 92 25.53 -7.20 6.12
C ALA A 92 24.43 -6.77 5.13
N HIS A 93 23.31 -6.23 5.62
CA HIS A 93 22.18 -5.87 4.79
C HIS A 93 22.52 -4.71 3.85
N TYR A 94 23.17 -3.65 4.35
CA TYR A 94 23.68 -2.59 3.49
C TYR A 94 24.69 -3.13 2.49
N SER A 95 25.68 -3.93 2.93
CA SER A 95 26.70 -4.47 2.03
C SER A 95 26.09 -5.30 0.90
N LEU A 96 25.12 -6.16 1.21
CA LEU A 96 24.46 -6.99 0.21
C LEU A 96 23.57 -6.18 -0.72
N TRP A 97 22.88 -5.17 -0.19
CA TRP A 97 22.08 -4.27 -1.02
C TRP A 97 22.95 -3.49 -2.01
N PHE A 98 24.14 -3.04 -1.60
CA PHE A 98 25.10 -2.35 -2.48
C PHE A 98 25.78 -3.29 -3.48
N LEU A 99 26.19 -4.49 -3.05
CA LEU A 99 26.96 -5.42 -3.88
C LEU A 99 26.08 -6.28 -4.81
N PHE A 100 24.86 -6.61 -4.38
CA PHE A 100 23.94 -7.52 -5.08
C PHE A 100 22.51 -6.96 -5.12
N PRO A 101 22.27 -5.77 -5.70
CA PRO A 101 20.95 -5.13 -5.75
C PRO A 101 19.90 -5.94 -6.55
N GLU A 102 20.35 -6.86 -7.40
CA GLU A 102 19.47 -7.79 -8.11
C GLU A 102 18.83 -8.83 -7.17
N LEU A 103 19.49 -9.18 -6.07
CA LEU A 103 19.07 -10.23 -5.13
C LEU A 103 18.48 -9.67 -3.83
N ILE A 104 18.82 -8.44 -3.46
CA ILE A 104 18.46 -7.80 -2.20
C ILE A 104 17.93 -6.39 -2.50
N SER A 105 16.73 -6.06 -2.01
CA SER A 105 16.10 -4.75 -2.24
C SER A 105 16.49 -3.68 -1.20
N GLY A 106 17.10 -4.10 -0.09
CA GLY A 106 17.44 -3.27 1.05
C GLY A 106 16.31 -3.15 2.07
N LEU A 107 15.29 -4.01 2.03
CA LEU A 107 14.05 -3.98 2.81
C LEU A 107 14.06 -3.10 4.08
N GLY A 108 13.48 -1.89 3.99
CA GLY A 108 13.37 -0.93 5.10
C GLY A 108 14.61 -0.07 5.37
N LEU A 109 15.69 -0.20 4.60
CA LEU A 109 16.89 0.64 4.66
C LEU A 109 16.76 1.90 3.80
N LYS A 110 17.49 2.95 4.17
CA LYS A 110 17.60 4.19 3.40
C LYS A 110 19.06 4.60 3.29
N LYS A 111 19.47 5.12 2.13
CA LYS A 111 20.83 5.65 1.90
C LYS A 111 20.96 7.08 2.44
N ASP A 112 20.59 7.27 3.71
CA ASP A 112 20.64 8.55 4.41
C ASP A 112 21.48 8.42 5.67
N ALA A 113 22.41 9.36 5.88
CA ALA A 113 23.36 9.31 6.99
C ALA A 113 22.65 9.45 8.34
N ASN A 114 21.63 10.31 8.42
CA ASN A 114 20.85 10.49 9.65
C ASN A 114 20.04 9.23 9.97
N PHE A 115 19.43 8.60 8.97
CA PHE A 115 18.72 7.32 9.10
C PHE A 115 19.64 6.19 9.59
N ILE A 116 20.86 6.09 9.05
CA ILE A 116 21.86 5.12 9.50
C ILE A 116 22.27 5.40 10.94
N LEU A 117 22.57 6.66 11.27
CA LEU A 117 22.96 7.06 12.62
C LEU A 117 21.87 6.71 13.64
N GLN A 118 20.62 7.12 13.37
CA GLN A 118 19.47 6.81 14.20
C GLN A 118 19.24 5.30 14.34
N SER A 119 19.50 4.53 13.28
CA SER A 119 19.45 3.06 13.32
C SER A 119 20.49 2.49 14.29
N VAL A 120 21.73 2.99 14.24
CA VAL A 120 22.87 2.52 15.07
C VAL A 120 22.67 2.88 16.54
N VAL A 121 22.18 4.08 16.84
CA VAL A 121 21.92 4.54 18.22
C VAL A 121 20.56 4.11 18.77
N LEU A 122 19.77 3.37 17.99
CA LEU A 122 18.45 2.84 18.34
C LEU A 122 17.36 3.90 18.63
N THR A 123 17.58 5.15 18.23
CA THR A 123 16.62 6.26 18.46
C THR A 123 15.59 6.39 17.34
N GLY A 124 15.85 5.82 16.17
CA GLY A 124 14.99 5.88 14.98
C GLY A 124 15.54 4.99 13.86
N GLY A 125 15.37 5.38 12.61
CA GLY A 125 15.90 4.62 11.47
C GLY A 125 15.08 3.36 11.17
N VAL A 126 15.73 2.20 11.00
CA VAL A 126 15.05 0.93 10.68
C VAL A 126 14.01 0.56 11.75
N ASP A 127 12.78 0.27 11.34
CA ASP A 127 11.67 0.14 12.28
C ASP A 127 11.91 -0.94 13.35
N PHE A 128 12.35 -2.13 12.96
CA PHE A 128 12.51 -3.28 13.86
C PHE A 128 13.64 -3.15 14.90
N ASN A 129 14.47 -2.10 14.87
CA ASN A 129 15.47 -1.89 15.92
C ASN A 129 14.84 -1.57 17.29
N TRP A 130 13.55 -1.24 17.34
CA TRP A 130 12.79 -1.14 18.60
C TRP A 130 12.92 -2.42 19.43
N PHE A 131 13.04 -3.59 18.78
CA PHE A 131 13.21 -4.87 19.47
C PHE A 131 14.57 -4.95 20.18
N ALA A 132 15.64 -4.45 19.55
CA ALA A 132 16.95 -4.35 20.19
C ALA A 132 16.92 -3.36 21.37
N LEU A 133 16.32 -2.19 21.15
CA LEU A 133 16.14 -1.16 22.18
C LEU A 133 15.39 -1.72 23.40
N LEU A 134 14.30 -2.45 23.18
CA LEU A 134 13.51 -3.05 24.24
C LEU A 134 14.36 -3.97 25.13
N PHE A 135 15.11 -4.90 24.56
CA PHE A 135 15.95 -5.80 25.35
C PHE A 135 17.13 -5.08 26.02
N VAL A 136 17.62 -3.97 25.48
CA VAL A 136 18.60 -3.11 26.13
C VAL A 136 17.98 -2.42 27.34
N GLN A 137 16.81 -1.79 27.20
CA GLN A 137 16.06 -1.15 28.28
C GLN A 137 15.77 -2.16 29.41
N LEU A 138 15.23 -3.34 29.07
CA LEU A 138 14.95 -4.39 30.05
C LEU A 138 16.23 -4.93 30.69
N THR A 139 17.34 -5.00 29.95
CA THR A 139 18.65 -5.38 30.50
C THR A 139 19.09 -4.38 31.57
N ILE A 140 18.99 -3.07 31.30
CA ILE A 140 19.32 -1.98 32.24
C ILE A 140 18.45 -2.05 33.50
N LEU A 141 17.16 -2.33 33.34
CA LEU A 141 16.21 -2.38 34.46
C LEU A 141 16.34 -3.65 35.31
N TYR A 142 16.80 -4.76 34.72
CA TYR A 142 16.72 -6.08 35.34
C TYR A 142 17.42 -6.21 36.72
N PRO A 143 18.69 -5.76 36.91
CA PRO A 143 19.33 -5.83 38.22
C PRO A 143 18.60 -5.02 39.31
N LEU A 144 18.03 -3.86 38.94
CA LEU A 144 17.22 -3.04 39.84
C LEU A 144 15.95 -3.79 40.26
N ILE A 145 15.22 -4.36 39.31
CA ILE A 145 13.98 -5.12 39.56
C ILE A 145 14.24 -6.29 40.53
N VAL A 146 15.31 -7.06 40.31
CA VAL A 146 15.65 -8.20 41.18
C VAL A 146 16.04 -7.75 42.60
N GLN A 147 16.81 -6.68 42.73
CA GLN A 147 17.18 -6.14 44.04
C GLN A 147 15.97 -5.55 44.79
N ILE A 148 15.06 -4.90 44.08
CA ILE A 148 13.78 -4.40 44.61
C ILE A 148 12.94 -5.56 45.13
N LEU A 149 12.82 -6.66 44.38
CA LEU A 149 12.03 -7.83 44.78
C LEU A 149 12.57 -8.58 45.99
N LYS A 150 13.84 -8.38 46.36
CA LYS A 150 14.38 -8.89 47.64
C LYS A 150 13.92 -8.06 48.84
N LYS A 151 13.50 -6.81 48.62
CA LYS A 151 13.06 -5.87 49.65
C LYS A 151 11.55 -5.65 49.51
N ASN A 152 10.75 -6.44 50.24
CA ASN A 152 9.28 -6.44 50.17
C ASN A 152 8.60 -5.06 50.16
N PHE A 153 9.21 -4.01 50.72
CA PHE A 153 8.67 -2.65 50.72
C PHE A 153 8.75 -1.95 49.34
N LEU A 154 9.83 -2.13 48.57
CA LEU A 154 10.04 -1.40 47.30
C LEU A 154 9.27 -2.01 46.11
N SER A 155 8.88 -3.28 46.20
CA SER A 155 8.00 -3.91 45.19
C SER A 155 6.61 -3.27 45.14
N TRP A 156 6.16 -2.62 46.22
CA TRP A 156 4.93 -1.84 46.26
C TRP A 156 4.98 -0.55 45.45
N PHE A 157 6.15 -0.13 44.94
CA PHE A 157 6.27 1.12 44.18
C PHE A 157 6.33 0.89 42.66
N PHE A 158 7.19 -0.04 42.20
CA PHE A 158 7.45 -0.20 40.76
C PHE A 158 6.39 -1.00 39.99
N LEU A 159 5.77 -2.01 40.62
CA LEU A 159 4.72 -2.80 39.97
C LEU A 159 3.45 -1.96 39.74
N PRO A 160 2.96 -1.15 40.70
CA PRO A 160 1.84 -0.25 40.45
C PRO A 160 2.12 0.78 39.36
N ILE A 161 3.35 1.29 39.22
CA ILE A 161 3.72 2.21 38.14
C ILE A 161 3.60 1.52 36.77
N SER A 162 4.10 0.29 36.64
CA SER A 162 3.98 -0.51 35.40
C SER A 162 2.52 -0.77 35.03
N ILE A 163 1.69 -1.12 36.02
CA ILE A 163 0.25 -1.35 35.83
C ILE A 163 -0.45 -0.04 35.46
N ALA A 164 -0.22 1.04 36.20
CA ALA A 164 -0.82 2.36 35.95
C ALA A 164 -0.45 2.88 34.57
N ALA A 165 0.81 2.78 34.15
CA ALA A 165 1.24 3.17 32.81
C ALA A 165 0.51 2.35 31.73
N THR A 166 0.38 1.03 31.92
CA THR A 166 -0.32 0.15 30.97
C THR A 166 -1.82 0.48 30.90
N VAL A 167 -2.46 0.78 32.03
CA VAL A 167 -3.84 1.27 32.10
C VAL A 167 -3.98 2.59 31.33
N ILE A 168 -3.09 3.56 31.59
CA ILE A 168 -3.07 4.85 30.89
C ILE A 168 -2.93 4.63 29.38
N PHE A 169 -2.02 3.76 28.93
CA PHE A 169 -1.85 3.47 27.50
C PHE A 169 -3.11 2.89 26.86
N THR A 170 -3.88 2.09 27.61
CA THR A 170 -5.14 1.49 27.13
C THR A 170 -6.21 2.55 26.87
N PHE A 171 -6.31 3.58 27.72
CA PHE A 171 -7.39 4.57 27.64
C PHE A 171 -7.00 5.87 26.91
N VAL A 172 -5.72 6.24 26.90
CA VAL A 172 -5.25 7.49 26.30
C VAL A 172 -4.86 7.31 24.84
N GLY A 173 -4.39 6.12 24.43
CA GLY A 173 -3.95 5.84 23.07
C GLY A 173 -2.74 6.69 22.66
N ILE A 174 -1.53 6.13 22.72
CA ILE A 174 -0.32 6.88 22.33
C ILE A 174 0.01 6.57 20.87
N GLN A 175 -0.11 7.58 20.00
CA GLN A 175 0.22 7.49 18.58
C GLN A 175 1.62 8.07 18.28
N GLY A 176 2.31 7.52 17.27
CA GLY A 176 3.60 8.01 16.77
C GLY A 176 4.85 7.39 17.43
N GLY A 177 6.04 7.79 16.99
CA GLY A 177 7.34 7.18 17.35
C GLY A 177 7.78 7.31 18.82
N ASN A 178 7.06 8.08 19.63
CA ASN A 178 7.38 8.33 21.04
C ASN A 178 7.25 7.08 21.93
N TYR A 179 6.55 6.03 21.48
CA TYR A 179 6.40 4.78 22.23
C TYR A 179 7.74 4.15 22.63
N ARG A 180 8.80 4.36 21.85
CA ARG A 180 10.15 3.80 22.07
C ARG A 180 10.73 4.18 23.44
N PHE A 181 10.38 5.36 23.95
CA PHE A 181 10.89 5.88 25.22
C PHE A 181 10.08 5.45 26.45
N ILE A 182 8.86 4.96 26.23
CA ILE A 182 7.89 4.68 27.31
C ILE A 182 7.44 3.21 27.34
N MET A 183 7.64 2.44 26.27
CA MET A 183 7.17 1.04 26.20
C MET A 183 7.73 0.14 27.31
N TRP A 184 8.92 0.48 27.85
CA TRP A 184 9.56 -0.29 28.90
C TRP A 184 8.72 -0.34 30.19
N PHE A 185 7.83 0.63 30.44
CA PHE A 185 6.93 0.62 31.60
C PHE A 185 6.05 -0.63 31.59
N SER A 186 5.36 -0.90 30.48
CA SER A 186 4.46 -2.04 30.34
C SER A 186 5.20 -3.37 30.22
N TRP A 187 6.32 -3.39 29.48
CA TRP A 187 7.15 -4.61 29.37
C TRP A 187 7.80 -5.04 30.69
N THR A 188 8.01 -4.10 31.62
CA THR A 188 8.48 -4.42 32.98
C THR A 188 7.47 -5.28 33.73
N GLY A 189 6.16 -5.13 33.47
CA GLY A 189 5.11 -5.98 34.02
C GLY A 189 5.29 -7.45 33.61
N ILE A 190 5.70 -7.71 32.36
CA ILE A 190 6.00 -9.07 31.90
C ILE A 190 7.27 -9.63 32.57
N ILE A 191 8.27 -8.81 32.88
CA ILE A 191 9.43 -9.23 33.66
C ILE A 191 9.01 -9.62 35.10
N TYR A 192 8.17 -8.82 35.76
CA TYR A 192 7.60 -9.18 37.06
C TYR A 192 6.83 -10.50 37.01
N PHE A 193 5.96 -10.66 36.01
CA PHE A 193 5.23 -11.91 35.77
C PHE A 193 6.17 -13.11 35.60
N SER A 194 7.27 -12.94 34.85
CA SER A 194 8.28 -13.98 34.65
C SER A 194 9.00 -14.36 35.94
N ILE A 195 9.34 -13.38 36.78
CA ILE A 195 10.00 -13.61 38.07
C ILE A 195 9.07 -14.34 39.03
N PHE A 196 7.80 -13.93 39.08
CA PHE A 196 6.76 -14.58 39.88
C PHE A 196 6.59 -16.03 39.46
N VAL A 197 6.34 -16.28 38.17
CA VAL A 197 6.17 -17.64 37.63
C VAL A 197 7.39 -18.51 37.91
N ASN A 198 8.60 -18.01 37.65
CA ASN A 198 9.82 -18.76 37.92
C ASN A 198 9.95 -19.12 39.41
N THR A 199 9.73 -18.14 40.30
CA THR A 199 9.89 -18.34 41.75
C THR A 199 8.89 -19.35 42.29
N GLU A 200 7.64 -19.27 41.85
CA GLU A 200 6.57 -20.18 42.27
C GLU A 200 6.75 -21.59 41.71
N GLU A 201 7.18 -21.72 40.46
CA GLU A 201 7.47 -23.03 39.86
C GLU A 201 8.61 -23.76 40.60
N GLN A 202 9.62 -23.04 41.11
CA GLN A 202 10.65 -23.66 41.95
C GLN A 202 10.14 -24.12 43.33
N ARG A 203 8.97 -23.63 43.78
CA ARG A 203 8.33 -24.01 45.05
C ARG A 203 7.30 -25.13 44.87
N ASP A 204 6.83 -25.37 43.65
CA ASP A 204 5.80 -26.35 43.38
C ASP A 204 6.31 -27.78 43.65
N LYS A 205 5.57 -28.54 44.45
CA LYS A 205 5.93 -29.93 44.82
C LYS A 205 5.80 -30.93 43.66
N ASN A 206 4.98 -30.61 42.66
CA ASN A 206 4.72 -31.47 41.49
C ASN A 206 4.35 -30.62 40.27
N GLU A 207 4.44 -31.21 39.08
CA GLU A 207 4.16 -30.53 37.81
C GLU A 207 2.67 -30.17 37.64
N ILE A 208 1.76 -30.88 38.31
CA ILE A 208 0.31 -30.60 38.28
C ILE A 208 0.02 -29.22 38.86
N ASN A 209 0.65 -28.86 39.98
CA ASN A 209 0.48 -27.54 40.60
C ASN A 209 0.94 -26.42 39.65
N THR A 210 2.04 -26.63 38.93
CA THR A 210 2.55 -25.69 37.94
C THR A 210 1.59 -25.53 36.76
N VAL A 211 1.05 -26.63 36.23
CA VAL A 211 0.05 -26.60 35.14
C VAL A 211 -1.24 -25.89 35.59
N LEU A 212 -1.77 -26.22 36.78
CA LEU A 212 -2.95 -25.57 37.34
C LEU A 212 -2.75 -24.06 37.53
N ARG A 213 -1.54 -23.64 37.91
CA ARG A 213 -1.19 -22.22 38.03
C ARG A 213 -1.24 -21.51 36.68
N TYR A 214 -0.64 -22.08 35.64
CA TYR A 214 -0.72 -21.50 34.30
C TYR A 214 -2.15 -21.46 33.76
N LEU A 215 -2.94 -22.50 34.03
CA LEU A 215 -4.34 -22.54 33.63
C LEU A 215 -5.14 -21.40 34.29
N LYS A 216 -4.99 -21.22 35.61
CA LYS A 216 -5.64 -20.12 36.35
C LYS A 216 -5.25 -18.75 35.83
N ILE A 217 -3.96 -18.49 35.65
CA ILE A 217 -3.46 -17.20 35.18
C ILE A 217 -3.89 -16.96 33.73
N GLY A 218 -3.82 -17.99 32.88
CA GLY A 218 -4.21 -17.91 31.48
C GLY A 218 -5.71 -17.62 31.31
N ILE A 219 -6.57 -18.34 32.04
CA ILE A 219 -8.02 -18.10 32.03
C ILE A 219 -8.35 -16.70 32.55
N LEU A 220 -7.76 -16.27 33.68
CA LEU A 220 -8.00 -14.94 34.22
C LEU A 220 -7.58 -13.84 33.22
N SER A 221 -6.42 -14.01 32.58
CA SER A 221 -5.93 -13.07 31.57
C SER A 221 -6.82 -13.06 30.32
N PHE A 222 -7.34 -14.21 29.91
CA PHE A 222 -8.26 -14.31 28.78
C PHE A 222 -9.62 -13.68 29.07
N ILE A 223 -10.18 -13.89 30.28
CA ILE A 223 -11.41 -13.22 30.71
C ILE A 223 -11.21 -11.71 30.74
N LEU A 224 -10.09 -11.23 31.29
CA LEU A 224 -9.78 -9.81 31.30
C LEU A 224 -9.63 -9.24 29.88
N PHE A 225 -9.00 -9.97 28.97
CA PHE A 225 -8.94 -9.61 27.55
C PHE A 225 -10.35 -9.44 26.97
N LEU A 226 -11.25 -10.41 27.16
CA LEU A 226 -12.63 -10.33 26.68
C LEU A 226 -13.41 -9.15 27.29
N ILE A 227 -13.20 -8.84 28.57
CA ILE A 227 -13.81 -7.67 29.22
C ILE A 227 -13.30 -6.39 28.55
N LEU A 228 -11.99 -6.29 28.31
CA LEU A 228 -11.36 -5.11 27.72
C LEU A 228 -11.79 -4.88 26.27
N LEU A 229 -12.17 -5.92 25.52
CA LEU A 229 -12.70 -5.78 24.16
C LEU A 229 -13.98 -4.93 24.10
N ASN A 230 -14.76 -4.84 25.18
CA ASN A 230 -15.95 -3.97 25.24
C ASN A 230 -15.61 -2.48 25.24
N PHE A 231 -14.36 -2.12 25.51
CA PHE A 231 -13.88 -0.73 25.49
C PHE A 231 -13.24 -0.34 24.14
N VAL A 232 -13.16 -1.28 23.19
CA VAL A 232 -12.79 -0.97 21.81
C VAL A 232 -14.01 -0.33 21.13
N PRO A 233 -13.90 0.86 20.50
CA PRO A 233 -15.04 1.56 19.91
C PRO A 233 -15.84 0.68 18.96
N LEU A 234 -17.18 0.67 19.13
CA LEU A 234 -18.12 -0.03 18.27
C LEU A 234 -17.91 0.35 16.80
N GLY A 235 -17.80 -0.65 15.92
CA GLY A 235 -17.60 -0.46 14.47
C GLY A 235 -16.14 -0.53 13.98
N ARG A 236 -15.15 -0.69 14.87
CA ARG A 236 -13.75 -0.94 14.46
C ARG A 236 -13.35 -2.41 14.61
N ASN A 237 -12.68 -2.96 13.59
CA ASN A 237 -12.07 -4.29 13.67
C ASN A 237 -10.92 -4.28 14.70
N LEU A 238 -10.81 -5.31 15.54
CA LEU A 238 -9.71 -5.45 16.49
C LEU A 238 -8.38 -5.67 15.75
N VAL A 239 -7.47 -4.70 15.84
CA VAL A 239 -6.12 -4.81 15.27
C VAL A 239 -5.09 -4.79 16.40
N LEU A 240 -4.59 -5.97 16.79
CA LEU A 240 -3.72 -6.16 17.96
C LEU A 240 -2.37 -5.42 17.85
N THR A 241 -1.92 -5.06 16.65
CA THR A 241 -0.69 -4.26 16.46
C THR A 241 -0.87 -2.81 16.91
N GLN A 242 -2.07 -2.26 16.88
CA GLN A 242 -2.35 -0.91 17.37
C GLN A 242 -2.23 -0.83 18.89
N HIS A 243 -2.45 -1.95 19.57
CA HIS A 243 -2.36 -2.09 21.03
C HIS A 243 -0.95 -2.48 21.52
N LYS A 244 0.01 -2.64 20.60
CA LYS A 244 1.34 -3.22 20.89
C LYS A 244 2.42 -2.17 21.21
N TYR A 245 2.27 -0.92 20.77
CA TYR A 245 3.32 0.10 20.83
C TYR A 245 2.81 1.47 21.32
N PRO A 246 2.93 1.80 22.62
CA PRO A 246 3.39 0.93 23.70
C PRO A 246 2.33 -0.15 24.02
N PRO A 247 2.73 -1.31 24.57
CA PRO A 247 1.79 -2.39 24.78
C PRO A 247 0.82 -2.05 25.91
N ASP A 248 -0.48 -2.12 25.62
CA ASP A 248 -1.54 -1.81 26.55
C ASP A 248 -2.12 -3.08 27.23
N LEU A 249 -3.20 -2.94 27.99
CA LEU A 249 -3.82 -4.07 28.69
C LEU A 249 -4.46 -5.07 27.73
N ILE A 250 -5.05 -4.64 26.61
CA ILE A 250 -5.68 -5.54 25.63
C ILE A 250 -4.60 -6.47 25.07
N TYR A 251 -3.48 -5.90 24.63
CA TYR A 251 -2.39 -6.68 24.05
C TYR A 251 -1.67 -7.58 25.08
N LEU A 252 -1.39 -7.07 26.29
CA LEU A 252 -0.69 -7.84 27.30
C LEU A 252 -1.53 -8.99 27.87
N THR A 253 -2.82 -8.78 28.14
CA THR A 253 -3.69 -9.83 28.71
C THR A 253 -3.90 -10.99 27.73
N TYR A 254 -4.12 -10.66 26.45
CA TYR A 254 -4.11 -11.63 25.36
C TYR A 254 -2.78 -12.39 25.26
N GLY A 255 -1.64 -11.67 25.25
CA GLY A 255 -0.32 -12.29 25.12
C GLY A 255 0.05 -13.16 26.33
N ILE A 256 -0.34 -12.79 27.55
CA ILE A 256 -0.16 -13.59 28.76
C ILE A 256 -1.00 -14.87 28.67
N ALA A 257 -2.27 -14.77 28.24
CA ALA A 257 -3.13 -15.94 28.08
C ALA A 257 -2.53 -16.98 27.12
N VAL A 258 -2.08 -16.53 25.94
CA VAL A 258 -1.43 -17.41 24.95
C VAL A 258 -0.09 -17.94 25.46
N THR A 259 0.71 -17.13 26.17
CA THR A 259 1.98 -17.58 26.76
C THR A 259 1.77 -18.68 27.81
N CYS A 260 0.75 -18.55 28.67
CA CYS A 260 0.37 -19.60 29.62
C CYS A 260 -0.09 -20.88 28.91
N LEU A 261 -0.89 -20.76 27.85
CA LEU A 261 -1.28 -21.92 27.03
C LEU A 261 -0.06 -22.62 26.43
N LEU A 262 0.89 -21.87 25.87
CA LEU A 262 2.13 -22.43 25.32
C LEU A 262 2.99 -23.10 26.40
N LEU A 263 3.03 -22.57 27.62
CA LEU A 263 3.71 -23.22 28.75
C LEU A 263 3.07 -24.56 29.12
N ILE A 264 1.74 -24.66 29.08
CA ILE A 264 1.03 -25.93 29.30
C ILE A 264 1.36 -26.91 28.15
N VAL A 265 1.20 -26.47 26.89
CA VAL A 265 1.50 -27.28 25.71
C VAL A 265 2.94 -27.78 25.73
N SER A 266 3.89 -26.92 26.09
CA SER A 266 5.32 -27.26 26.15
C SER A 266 5.65 -28.44 27.07
N ARG A 267 4.76 -28.79 28.01
CA ARG A 267 4.94 -29.93 28.94
C ARG A 267 4.40 -31.25 28.39
N SER A 268 3.85 -31.25 27.18
CA SER A 268 3.47 -32.48 26.50
C SER A 268 4.68 -33.37 26.26
N ARG A 269 4.59 -34.65 26.66
CA ARG A 269 5.65 -35.64 26.46
C ARG A 269 6.07 -35.78 24.99
N MET A 270 5.13 -35.59 24.05
CA MET A 270 5.37 -35.70 22.60
C MET A 270 6.43 -34.69 22.11
N ILE A 271 6.48 -33.50 22.71
CA ILE A 271 7.44 -32.44 22.32
C ILE A 271 8.87 -32.81 22.73
N HIS A 272 9.02 -33.63 23.78
CA HIS A 272 10.31 -33.99 24.35
C HIS A 272 10.89 -35.31 23.81
N GLN A 273 10.27 -35.90 22.79
CA GLN A 273 10.69 -37.17 22.19
C GLN A 273 11.33 -36.96 20.80
N GLY A 274 12.09 -37.96 20.36
CA GLY A 274 12.70 -37.99 19.02
C GLY A 274 13.66 -36.83 18.74
N VAL A 275 13.52 -36.23 17.54
CA VAL A 275 14.40 -35.15 17.06
C VAL A 275 14.00 -33.76 17.56
N MET A 276 12.76 -33.59 18.05
CA MET A 276 12.20 -32.28 18.42
C MET A 276 13.05 -31.52 19.44
N PRO A 277 13.55 -32.13 20.54
CA PRO A 277 14.47 -31.48 21.47
C PRO A 277 15.71 -30.88 20.84
N LYS A 278 16.29 -31.55 19.85
CA LYS A 278 17.47 -31.04 19.16
C LYS A 278 17.11 -29.81 18.31
N ILE A 279 15.97 -29.85 17.62
CA ILE A 279 15.48 -28.79 16.74
C ILE A 279 15.16 -27.52 17.54
N TYR A 280 14.26 -27.58 18.53
CA TYR A 280 13.89 -26.36 19.24
C TYR A 280 15.02 -25.82 20.12
N ARG A 281 15.93 -26.66 20.63
CA ARG A 281 17.14 -26.16 21.33
C ARG A 281 18.06 -25.39 20.38
N TYR A 282 18.25 -25.91 19.17
CA TYR A 282 19.04 -25.24 18.14
C TYR A 282 18.46 -23.86 17.81
N ILE A 283 17.14 -23.77 17.62
CA ILE A 283 16.44 -22.51 17.33
C ILE A 283 16.49 -21.57 18.55
N SER A 284 16.17 -22.06 19.75
CA SER A 284 16.15 -21.27 21.00
C SER A 284 17.48 -20.57 21.27
N ASP A 285 18.59 -21.29 21.15
CA ASP A 285 19.94 -20.76 21.36
C ASP A 285 20.25 -19.57 20.45
N ARG A 286 19.64 -19.54 19.26
CA ARG A 286 19.86 -18.57 18.19
C ARG A 286 18.74 -17.57 17.98
N THR A 287 17.66 -17.63 18.77
CA THR A 287 16.47 -16.76 18.66
C THR A 287 16.80 -15.31 18.32
N TYR A 288 17.75 -14.71 19.06
CA TYR A 288 18.08 -13.30 18.90
C TYR A 288 18.88 -13.02 17.62
N GLN A 289 19.70 -13.97 17.15
CA GLN A 289 20.37 -13.87 15.86
C GLN A 289 19.38 -14.09 14.70
N LEU A 290 18.51 -15.09 14.82
CA LEU A 290 17.45 -15.38 13.85
C LEU A 290 16.50 -14.20 13.68
N PHE A 291 16.25 -13.41 14.73
CA PHE A 291 15.46 -12.19 14.63
C PHE A 291 16.04 -11.17 13.62
N PHE A 292 17.35 -11.12 13.41
CA PHE A 292 17.91 -10.22 12.40
C PHE A 292 18.21 -10.93 11.08
N ILE A 293 18.68 -12.18 11.14
CA ILE A 293 18.94 -12.99 9.94
C ILE A 293 17.69 -13.12 9.08
N HIS A 294 16.50 -13.25 9.69
CA HIS A 294 15.30 -13.43 8.88
C HIS A 294 14.92 -12.21 8.05
N TYR A 295 15.31 -10.99 8.43
CA TYR A 295 15.08 -9.82 7.58
C TYR A 295 15.91 -9.89 6.28
N LEU A 296 17.13 -10.43 6.34
CA LEU A 296 17.93 -10.71 5.14
C LEU A 296 17.31 -11.82 4.29
N ALA A 297 16.92 -12.91 4.95
CA ALA A 297 16.28 -14.04 4.28
C ALA A 297 14.95 -13.63 3.63
N LEU A 298 14.18 -12.76 4.30
CA LEU A 298 12.91 -12.25 3.83
C LEU A 298 13.09 -11.32 2.64
N ASP A 299 14.02 -10.36 2.71
CA ASP A 299 14.33 -9.48 1.57
C ASP A 299 14.73 -10.31 0.33
N PHE A 300 15.67 -11.24 0.51
CA PHE A 300 16.07 -12.15 -0.55
C PHE A 300 14.88 -12.95 -1.10
N THR A 301 14.06 -13.53 -0.21
CA THR A 301 12.92 -14.36 -0.63
C THR A 301 11.91 -13.54 -1.40
N LEU A 302 11.52 -12.37 -0.90
CA LEU A 302 10.58 -11.47 -1.58
C LEU A 302 11.13 -11.04 -2.93
N LYS A 303 12.39 -10.59 -3.00
CA LYS A 303 13.03 -10.14 -4.24
C LYS A 303 13.13 -11.26 -5.28
N ALA A 304 13.48 -12.48 -4.84
CA ALA A 304 13.66 -13.63 -5.71
C ALA A 304 12.33 -14.23 -6.20
N THR A 305 11.25 -14.09 -5.44
CA THR A 305 10.00 -14.83 -5.67
C THR A 305 8.81 -13.96 -6.06
N ASN A 306 8.81 -12.64 -5.82
CA ASN A 306 7.62 -11.82 -6.05
C ASN A 306 7.13 -11.76 -7.50
N LYS A 307 7.98 -12.12 -8.48
CA LYS A 307 7.62 -12.18 -9.90
C LYS A 307 7.14 -13.57 -10.36
N LEU A 308 7.08 -14.55 -9.45
CA LEU A 308 6.85 -15.95 -9.78
C LEU A 308 5.61 -16.46 -9.06
N ASP A 309 4.61 -16.93 -9.81
CA ASP A 309 3.27 -17.26 -9.28
C ASP A 309 3.29 -18.16 -8.03
N PHE A 310 3.67 -19.44 -8.17
CA PHE A 310 3.77 -20.38 -7.04
C PHE A 310 4.68 -19.89 -5.91
N TRP A 311 5.84 -19.30 -6.26
CA TRP A 311 6.84 -18.93 -5.27
C TRP A 311 6.48 -17.64 -4.52
N SER A 312 5.59 -16.83 -5.06
CA SER A 312 5.07 -15.61 -4.44
C SER A 312 3.99 -15.88 -3.38
N LYS A 313 3.45 -17.09 -3.32
CA LYS A 313 2.42 -17.47 -2.34
C LYS A 313 2.94 -17.33 -0.90
N PRO A 314 2.12 -16.82 0.04
CA PRO A 314 2.55 -16.52 1.39
C PRO A 314 3.11 -17.72 2.14
N GLU A 315 2.52 -18.91 1.97
CA GLU A 315 2.99 -20.15 2.58
C GLU A 315 4.36 -20.59 2.05
N VAL A 316 4.62 -20.44 0.74
CA VAL A 316 5.89 -20.80 0.11
C VAL A 316 6.98 -19.83 0.55
N GLN A 317 6.71 -18.52 0.51
CA GLN A 317 7.65 -17.50 0.99
C GLN A 317 7.96 -17.68 2.48
N THR A 318 6.98 -18.11 3.28
CA THR A 318 7.18 -18.37 4.71
C THR A 318 8.14 -19.54 4.92
N VAL A 319 7.93 -20.65 4.21
CA VAL A 319 8.81 -21.82 4.27
C VAL A 319 10.22 -21.47 3.81
N LEU A 320 10.35 -20.74 2.71
CA LEU A 320 11.66 -20.28 2.19
C LEU A 320 12.37 -19.36 3.17
N THR A 321 11.67 -18.37 3.73
CA THR A 321 12.26 -17.43 4.68
C THR A 321 12.74 -18.14 5.94
N ILE A 322 11.96 -19.10 6.48
CA ILE A 322 12.39 -19.94 7.60
C ILE A 322 13.62 -20.77 7.22
N PHE A 323 13.57 -21.44 6.07
CA PHE A 323 14.65 -22.30 5.59
C PHE A 323 15.96 -21.51 5.45
N PHE A 324 15.95 -20.40 4.70
CA PHE A 324 17.13 -19.56 4.51
C PHE A 324 17.63 -18.96 5.82
N SER A 325 16.73 -18.59 6.74
CA SER A 325 17.12 -18.11 8.07
C SER A 325 17.90 -19.16 8.86
N LEU A 326 17.43 -20.41 8.86
CA LEU A 326 18.09 -21.50 9.57
C LEU A 326 19.39 -21.92 8.90
N VAL A 327 19.44 -21.92 7.56
CA VAL A 327 20.67 -22.20 6.78
C VAL A 327 21.74 -21.14 7.06
N ILE A 328 21.40 -19.85 6.99
CA ILE A 328 22.36 -18.77 7.31
C ILE A 328 22.88 -18.93 8.74
N ALA A 329 22.00 -19.20 9.70
CA ALA A 329 22.40 -19.42 11.09
C ALA A 329 23.33 -20.64 11.25
N PHE A 330 23.08 -21.72 10.50
CA PHE A 330 23.93 -22.91 10.49
C PHE A 330 25.31 -22.64 9.89
N LEU A 331 25.36 -21.95 8.75
CA LEU A 331 26.61 -21.59 8.08
C LEU A 331 27.48 -20.70 8.95
N ILE A 332 26.89 -19.74 9.68
CA ILE A 332 27.61 -18.91 10.67
C ILE A 332 28.31 -19.79 11.71
N ASP A 333 27.70 -20.90 12.15
CA ASP A 333 28.30 -21.78 13.15
C ASP A 333 29.35 -22.75 12.60
N VAL A 334 29.15 -23.26 11.38
CA VAL A 334 30.21 -24.01 10.67
C VAL A 334 31.45 -23.13 10.53
N CYS A 335 31.25 -21.89 10.11
CA CYS A 335 32.31 -20.91 9.94
C CYS A 335 33.06 -20.60 11.26
N LYS A 336 32.35 -20.46 12.40
CA LYS A 336 32.98 -20.29 13.71
C LYS A 336 33.88 -21.47 14.10
N LYS A 337 33.56 -22.69 13.66
CA LYS A 337 34.37 -23.88 13.96
C LYS A 337 35.65 -23.97 13.12
N ILE A 338 35.66 -23.38 11.93
CA ILE A 338 36.81 -23.44 10.99
C ILE A 338 37.80 -22.28 11.21
N ASN A 339 37.56 -21.40 12.20
CA ASN A 339 38.46 -20.31 12.59
C ASN A 339 38.79 -19.31 11.47
N VAL A 340 37.92 -19.18 10.47
CA VAL A 340 38.01 -18.13 9.44
C VAL A 340 37.74 -16.78 10.10
N THR A 341 38.61 -15.80 9.86
CA THR A 341 38.56 -14.46 10.45
C THR A 341 37.17 -13.84 10.25
N LYS A 342 36.57 -13.33 11.35
CA LYS A 342 35.17 -12.88 11.43
C LYS A 342 34.72 -11.86 10.36
N GLN A 343 35.65 -11.23 9.64
CA GLN A 343 35.39 -10.21 8.61
C GLN A 343 35.20 -10.79 7.19
N ILE A 344 35.77 -11.96 6.86
CA ILE A 344 35.67 -12.61 5.53
C ILE A 344 34.44 -13.54 5.44
N LEU A 345 33.82 -13.81 6.59
CA LEU A 345 32.73 -14.76 6.82
C LEU A 345 31.41 -14.43 6.11
N PHE A 346 31.05 -13.14 6.08
CA PHE A 346 29.77 -12.69 5.53
C PHE A 346 29.82 -12.51 4.02
N VAL A 347 30.98 -12.20 3.45
CA VAL A 347 31.10 -12.02 2.00
C VAL A 347 31.14 -13.37 1.30
N THR A 348 31.84 -14.36 1.87
CA THR A 348 32.06 -15.68 1.22
C THR A 348 30.79 -16.54 1.19
N VAL A 349 29.99 -16.56 2.27
CA VAL A 349 28.71 -17.30 2.31
C VAL A 349 27.73 -16.74 1.28
N PHE A 350 27.72 -15.43 1.08
CA PHE A 350 26.81 -14.77 0.14
C PHE A 350 27.28 -14.79 -1.30
N ILE A 351 28.60 -14.79 -1.57
CA ILE A 351 29.14 -15.08 -2.92
C ILE A 351 28.74 -16.49 -3.35
N VAL A 352 28.88 -17.49 -2.45
CA VAL A 352 28.48 -18.87 -2.75
C VAL A 352 26.96 -18.96 -2.96
N PHE A 353 26.16 -18.24 -2.18
CA PHE A 353 24.70 -18.16 -2.37
C PHE A 353 24.32 -17.51 -3.71
N GLY A 354 24.98 -16.40 -4.07
CA GLY A 354 24.82 -15.75 -5.35
C GLY A 354 25.21 -16.66 -6.52
N PHE A 355 26.27 -17.45 -6.38
CA PHE A 355 26.70 -18.43 -7.39
C PHE A 355 25.74 -19.61 -7.53
N VAL A 356 25.31 -20.22 -6.42
CA VAL A 356 24.36 -21.35 -6.43
C VAL A 356 23.00 -20.92 -6.97
N PHE A 357 22.57 -19.69 -6.68
CA PHE A 357 21.33 -19.13 -7.20
C PHE A 357 21.43 -18.72 -8.68
N ASN A 358 22.53 -18.10 -9.11
CA ASN A 358 22.75 -17.78 -10.52
C ASN A 358 22.84 -19.07 -11.37
N TRP A 359 23.42 -20.14 -10.81
CA TRP A 359 23.41 -21.48 -11.40
C TRP A 359 21.99 -22.07 -11.47
N GLY A 360 21.18 -21.93 -10.42
CA GLY A 360 19.77 -22.36 -10.42
C GLY A 360 18.87 -21.59 -11.40
N LYS A 361 19.06 -20.27 -11.50
CA LYS A 361 18.40 -19.38 -12.48
C LYS A 361 18.71 -19.80 -13.92
N ASN A 362 19.94 -20.22 -14.20
CA ASN A 362 20.36 -20.61 -15.55
C ASN A 362 19.98 -22.05 -15.93
N ASN A 363 19.82 -22.97 -14.96
CA ASN A 363 19.65 -24.40 -15.25
C ASN A 363 18.28 -24.99 -14.92
N LEU A 364 17.49 -24.38 -14.02
CA LEU A 364 16.17 -24.90 -13.61
C LEU A 364 14.99 -24.01 -14.04
N TRP A 365 15.24 -22.75 -14.41
CA TRP A 365 14.20 -21.72 -14.61
C TRP A 365 14.09 -21.25 -16.05
N ASN A 366 14.50 -22.08 -17.01
CA ASN A 366 14.29 -21.82 -18.43
C ASN A 366 13.05 -22.58 -18.90
N GLU A 367 11.87 -22.02 -18.62
CA GLU A 367 10.66 -22.19 -19.46
C GLU A 367 9.56 -21.22 -19.01
N CYS A 368 9.83 -19.91 -19.15
CA CYS A 368 8.85 -18.86 -19.45
C CYS A 368 9.59 -17.53 -19.63
N ARG A 369 10.25 -17.36 -20.77
CA ARG A 369 10.64 -16.04 -21.27
C ARG A 369 9.71 -15.68 -22.43
N ILE A 370 8.48 -15.31 -22.10
CA ILE A 370 7.72 -14.39 -22.94
C ILE A 370 8.31 -13.01 -22.63
N GLY A 371 8.74 -12.24 -23.64
CA GLY A 371 9.44 -10.97 -23.43
C GLY A 371 8.72 -10.10 -22.40
N GLU A 372 9.42 -9.73 -21.33
CA GLU A 372 8.88 -8.93 -20.22
C GLU A 372 8.40 -7.57 -20.75
N ARG A 373 7.14 -7.49 -21.18
CA ARG A 373 6.38 -6.26 -21.02
C ARG A 373 5.65 -6.43 -19.71
N SER A 374 5.94 -5.54 -18.76
CA SER A 374 5.12 -5.35 -17.56
C SER A 374 4.08 -4.27 -17.87
N PRO A 375 2.93 -4.23 -17.16
CA PRO A 375 2.01 -3.10 -17.28
C PRO A 375 2.74 -1.78 -16.99
N VAL A 376 2.12 -0.65 -17.39
CA VAL A 376 2.63 0.68 -17.05
C VAL A 376 2.81 0.80 -15.53
N ALA A 377 1.83 0.33 -14.77
CA ALA A 377 1.89 0.24 -13.31
C ALA A 377 1.01 -0.91 -12.80
N LYS A 378 1.37 -1.50 -11.65
CA LYS A 378 0.57 -2.53 -10.97
C LYS A 378 -0.16 -1.94 -9.76
N SER A 379 -1.31 -2.52 -9.40
CA SER A 379 -2.10 -2.11 -8.22
C SER A 379 -2.33 -0.59 -8.20
N SER A 380 -2.75 -0.07 -9.35
CA SER A 380 -2.75 1.34 -9.68
C SER A 380 -3.91 1.67 -10.60
N ILE A 381 -4.46 2.87 -10.49
CA ILE A 381 -5.64 3.28 -11.26
C ILE A 381 -5.53 4.72 -11.75
N LEU A 382 -6.20 4.99 -12.87
CA LEU A 382 -6.44 6.32 -13.41
C LEU A 382 -7.87 6.76 -13.10
N GLU A 383 -8.04 8.01 -12.71
CA GLU A 383 -9.35 8.64 -12.55
C GLU A 383 -9.78 9.28 -13.88
N TRP A 384 -11.01 9.01 -14.32
CA TRP A 384 -11.47 9.38 -15.66
C TRP A 384 -11.97 10.82 -15.76
N LEU A 385 -12.32 11.46 -14.64
CA LEU A 385 -12.61 12.91 -14.63
C LEU A 385 -11.34 13.76 -14.64
N GLN A 386 -10.27 13.29 -13.98
CA GLN A 386 -9.06 14.08 -13.71
C GLN A 386 -8.07 14.03 -14.88
N LYS A 387 -8.50 14.46 -16.07
CA LYS A 387 -7.70 14.38 -17.30
C LYS A 387 -6.89 15.65 -17.59
N PRO A 388 -5.66 15.53 -18.09
CA PRO A 388 -5.01 14.29 -18.51
C PRO A 388 -4.24 13.61 -17.37
N ALA A 389 -4.24 12.28 -17.37
CA ALA A 389 -3.30 11.49 -16.57
C ALA A 389 -2.01 11.12 -17.35
N ALA A 390 -1.99 11.36 -18.66
CA ALA A 390 -0.86 11.05 -19.54
C ALA A 390 -0.64 12.15 -20.59
N VAL A 391 0.59 12.64 -20.70
CA VAL A 391 0.98 13.74 -21.58
C VAL A 391 2.29 13.42 -22.28
N ARG A 392 2.31 13.52 -23.62
CA ARG A 392 3.57 13.53 -24.38
C ARG A 392 4.13 14.94 -24.43
N PHE A 393 5.42 15.04 -24.14
CA PHE A 393 6.19 16.28 -24.20
C PHE A 393 7.45 16.05 -25.05
N VAL A 394 7.72 16.99 -25.94
CA VAL A 394 8.90 17.00 -26.81
C VAL A 394 9.73 18.23 -26.46
N GLY A 395 10.70 18.04 -25.58
CA GLY A 395 11.63 19.08 -25.12
C GLY A 395 13.08 18.66 -25.39
N GLY A 396 13.88 18.51 -24.33
CA GLY A 396 15.19 17.85 -24.39
C GLY A 396 15.06 16.37 -24.74
N HIS A 397 13.91 15.76 -24.46
CA HIS A 397 13.57 14.39 -24.82
C HIS A 397 12.19 14.32 -25.51
N ASP A 398 11.93 13.21 -26.20
CA ASP A 398 10.58 12.86 -26.68
C ASP A 398 10.00 11.76 -25.76
N ARG A 399 9.17 12.18 -24.80
CA ARG A 399 8.68 11.32 -23.72
C ARG A 399 7.18 11.44 -23.50
N THR A 400 6.53 10.32 -23.20
CA THR A 400 5.18 10.32 -22.63
C THR A 400 5.24 10.08 -21.13
N TYR A 401 4.82 11.07 -20.36
CA TYR A 401 4.71 11.00 -18.90
C TYR A 401 3.31 10.52 -18.52
N ILE A 402 3.23 9.60 -17.56
CA ILE A 402 1.97 8.98 -17.12
C ILE A 402 1.97 8.98 -15.59
N SER A 403 0.91 9.50 -14.97
CA SER A 403 0.75 9.59 -13.52
C SER A 403 -0.53 8.92 -13.04
N TRP A 404 -0.52 8.36 -11.84
CA TRP A 404 -1.63 7.60 -11.26
C TRP A 404 -1.59 7.61 -9.73
N ILE A 405 -2.65 7.07 -9.11
CA ILE A 405 -2.66 6.68 -7.69
C ILE A 405 -2.45 5.17 -7.56
N GLU A 406 -1.48 4.78 -6.74
CA GLU A 406 -1.20 3.40 -6.36
C GLU A 406 -2.00 3.04 -5.11
N HIS A 407 -2.44 1.78 -4.99
CA HIS A 407 -3.43 1.34 -3.99
C HIS A 407 -3.05 1.64 -2.53
N SER A 408 -1.76 1.83 -2.23
CA SER A 408 -1.29 2.20 -0.90
C SER A 408 -1.41 3.71 -0.63
N GLY A 409 -2.00 4.50 -1.53
CA GLY A 409 -2.14 5.95 -1.40
C GLY A 409 -0.94 6.76 -1.91
N LYS A 410 -0.15 6.19 -2.82
CA LYS A 410 1.02 6.87 -3.40
C LYS A 410 0.70 7.45 -4.76
N ILE A 411 0.98 8.74 -4.92
CA ILE A 411 0.93 9.39 -6.23
C ILE A 411 2.24 9.10 -6.93
N GLN A 412 2.14 8.44 -8.07
CA GLN A 412 3.29 7.93 -8.81
C GLN A 412 3.27 8.39 -10.25
N ILE A 413 4.46 8.37 -10.85
CA ILE A 413 4.70 8.79 -12.23
C ILE A 413 5.84 7.96 -12.83
N ARG A 414 5.75 7.71 -14.13
CA ARG A 414 6.87 7.24 -14.96
C ARG A 414 6.77 7.83 -16.35
N PHE A 415 7.81 7.71 -17.16
CA PHE A 415 7.75 8.07 -18.58
C PHE A 415 8.05 6.88 -19.49
N TYR A 416 7.52 6.95 -20.70
CA TYR A 416 7.96 6.17 -21.86
C TYR A 416 8.83 7.05 -22.74
N ASP A 417 10.07 6.63 -22.99
CA ASP A 417 10.98 7.31 -23.91
C ASP A 417 10.76 6.79 -25.33
N HIS A 418 10.29 7.65 -26.24
CA HIS A 418 9.96 7.26 -27.62
C HIS A 418 11.21 7.01 -28.48
N LYS A 419 12.38 7.51 -28.06
CA LYS A 419 13.64 7.24 -28.74
C LYS A 419 14.17 5.87 -28.37
N ASP A 420 14.24 5.59 -27.07
CA ASP A 420 14.80 4.34 -26.57
C ASP A 420 13.78 3.20 -26.51
N ARG A 421 12.49 3.52 -26.68
CA ARG A 421 11.34 2.61 -26.62
C ARG A 421 11.22 1.85 -25.31
N THR A 422 11.63 2.50 -24.22
CA THR A 422 11.64 1.92 -22.87
C THR A 422 10.90 2.82 -21.91
N PHE A 423 10.28 2.20 -20.90
CA PHE A 423 9.79 2.94 -19.75
C PHE A 423 10.91 3.19 -18.73
N SER A 424 10.87 4.34 -18.06
CA SER A 424 11.66 4.61 -16.85
C SER A 424 11.23 3.73 -15.67
N ASP A 425 11.99 3.73 -14.59
CA ASP A 425 11.47 3.30 -13.29
C ASP A 425 10.23 4.11 -12.86
N ILE A 426 9.49 3.58 -11.90
CA ILE A 426 8.35 4.25 -11.26
C ILE A 426 8.89 5.11 -10.12
N TYR A 427 8.52 6.39 -10.11
CA TYR A 427 8.88 7.33 -9.05
C TYR A 427 7.63 7.77 -8.29
N THR A 428 7.75 7.81 -6.97
CA THR A 428 6.70 8.35 -6.09
C THR A 428 6.87 9.86 -5.98
N ALA A 429 5.89 10.60 -6.51
CA ALA A 429 5.83 12.05 -6.35
C ALA A 429 5.32 12.42 -4.94
N ASP A 430 4.40 11.63 -4.38
CA ASP A 430 3.87 11.85 -3.03
C ASP A 430 3.35 10.56 -2.37
N ASP A 431 3.32 10.54 -1.03
CA ASP A 431 2.77 9.44 -0.23
C ASP A 431 1.74 10.00 0.76
N LEU A 432 0.45 9.81 0.45
CA LEU A 432 -0.65 10.39 1.22
C LEU A 432 -0.94 9.60 2.51
N TYR A 433 -0.55 8.33 2.57
CA TYR A 433 -0.93 7.42 3.66
C TYR A 433 -0.46 7.85 5.07
N PRO A 434 0.76 8.38 5.26
CA PRO A 434 1.22 8.83 6.59
C PRO A 434 0.32 9.88 7.23
N ASP A 435 -0.32 10.73 6.43
CA ASP A 435 -1.12 11.86 6.92
C ASP A 435 -2.63 11.59 6.86
N TYR A 436 -3.08 10.78 5.90
CA TYR A 436 -4.49 10.55 5.63
C TYR A 436 -4.94 9.10 5.79
N GLY A 437 -4.09 8.18 6.24
CA GLY A 437 -4.49 6.81 6.55
C GLY A 437 -5.26 6.12 5.43
N ILE A 438 -6.49 5.67 5.73
CA ILE A 438 -7.28 4.89 4.78
C ILE A 438 -7.88 5.75 3.67
N GLU A 439 -8.16 7.02 3.94
CA GLU A 439 -8.66 8.01 3.00
C GLU A 439 -7.65 8.28 1.86
N ALA A 440 -6.37 7.96 2.07
CA ALA A 440 -5.35 7.97 1.02
C ALA A 440 -5.58 6.89 -0.06
N GLN A 441 -6.27 5.80 0.26
CA GLN A 441 -6.48 4.64 -0.62
C GLN A 441 -7.78 4.79 -1.42
N ASP A 442 -7.90 5.88 -2.16
CA ASP A 442 -9.10 6.22 -2.95
C ASP A 442 -8.70 6.55 -4.39
N ASP A 443 -9.42 6.03 -5.39
CA ASP A 443 -9.11 6.29 -6.80
C ASP A 443 -9.34 7.75 -7.21
N HIS A 444 -10.19 8.45 -6.48
CA HIS A 444 -10.42 9.89 -6.60
C HIS A 444 -9.18 10.73 -6.24
N ASN A 445 -8.18 10.13 -5.58
CA ASN A 445 -6.93 10.80 -5.23
C ASN A 445 -5.90 10.79 -6.36
N ALA A 446 -6.25 10.26 -7.54
CA ALA A 446 -5.37 10.32 -8.71
C ALA A 446 -4.98 11.77 -9.07
N PRO A 447 -3.82 11.98 -9.69
CA PRO A 447 -3.41 13.32 -10.07
C PRO A 447 -3.88 13.69 -11.48
N ASN A 448 -4.22 14.96 -11.65
CA ASN A 448 -4.18 15.64 -12.94
C ASN A 448 -2.75 16.09 -13.24
N LEU A 449 -2.21 15.72 -14.41
CA LEU A 449 -0.87 16.07 -14.87
C LEU A 449 -0.90 17.25 -15.83
N LEU A 450 -0.11 18.28 -15.55
CA LEU A 450 0.14 19.39 -16.47
C LEU A 450 1.64 19.55 -16.70
N ILE A 451 2.07 19.66 -17.96
CA ILE A 451 3.47 19.95 -18.30
C ILE A 451 3.56 21.38 -18.82
N LEU A 452 4.37 22.21 -18.16
CA LEU A 452 4.62 23.59 -18.54
C LEU A 452 5.48 23.68 -19.82
N PRO A 453 5.46 24.81 -20.54
CA PRO A 453 6.27 24.98 -21.76
C PRO A 453 7.77 24.81 -21.54
N ASP A 454 8.25 25.03 -20.31
CA ASP A 454 9.65 24.84 -19.94
C ASP A 454 10.01 23.40 -19.53
N GLY A 455 9.06 22.46 -19.58
CA GLY A 455 9.24 21.06 -19.24
C GLY A 455 9.11 20.72 -17.76
N ARG A 456 8.81 21.69 -16.88
CA ARG A 456 8.41 21.38 -15.50
C ARG A 456 7.01 20.76 -15.47
N MET A 457 6.80 19.85 -14.53
CA MET A 457 5.54 19.12 -14.38
C MET A 457 4.82 19.58 -13.12
N LEU A 458 3.50 19.67 -13.19
CA LEU A 458 2.61 19.97 -12.08
C LEU A 458 1.64 18.80 -11.91
N LEU A 459 1.45 18.36 -10.66
CA LEU A 459 0.46 17.36 -10.28
C LEU A 459 -0.55 18.02 -9.34
N PHE A 460 -1.83 17.99 -9.74
CA PHE A 460 -2.96 18.49 -8.96
C PHE A 460 -3.80 17.31 -8.47
N TYR A 461 -4.05 17.24 -7.17
CA TYR A 461 -4.82 16.15 -6.56
C TYR A 461 -5.50 16.61 -5.27
N ALA A 462 -6.57 15.93 -4.91
CA ALA A 462 -7.26 16.11 -3.63
C ALA A 462 -7.25 14.80 -2.87
N VAL A 463 -7.54 14.85 -1.56
CA VAL A 463 -7.89 13.65 -0.79
C VAL A 463 -9.41 13.64 -0.66
N HIS A 464 -10.03 12.64 -1.27
CA HIS A 464 -11.48 12.53 -1.40
C HIS A 464 -12.17 12.63 -0.04
N ASP A 465 -13.23 13.45 0.02
CA ASP A 465 -14.05 13.67 1.22
C ASP A 465 -13.29 14.19 2.46
N VAL A 466 -12.05 14.66 2.28
CA VAL A 466 -11.26 15.31 3.34
C VAL A 466 -11.23 16.82 3.13
N ASN A 467 -11.70 17.56 4.15
CA ASN A 467 -11.70 19.02 4.14
C ASN A 467 -10.27 19.58 4.02
N ASN A 468 -10.12 20.60 3.17
CA ASN A 468 -8.85 21.33 2.95
C ASN A 468 -7.67 20.48 2.47
N ALA A 469 -7.93 19.27 1.97
CA ALA A 469 -6.93 18.40 1.40
C ALA A 469 -6.89 18.55 -0.13
N PHE A 470 -6.41 19.70 -0.60
CA PHE A 470 -6.28 20.01 -2.03
C PHE A 470 -4.86 20.51 -2.30
N PHE A 471 -4.12 19.81 -3.16
CA PHE A 471 -2.67 19.95 -3.25
C PHE A 471 -2.16 20.11 -4.67
N LEU A 472 -1.00 20.78 -4.74
CA LEU A 472 -0.13 20.89 -5.90
C LEU A 472 1.27 20.39 -5.53
N LYS A 473 1.87 19.59 -6.42
CA LYS A 473 3.32 19.36 -6.45
C LYS A 473 3.91 19.76 -7.79
N ALA A 474 5.10 20.33 -7.75
CA ALA A 474 5.86 20.69 -8.94
C ALA A 474 7.16 19.89 -9.01
N SER A 475 7.57 19.47 -10.20
CA SER A 475 8.91 18.91 -10.40
C SER A 475 9.96 20.00 -10.12
N LYS A 476 11.05 19.64 -9.43
CA LYS A 476 12.13 20.60 -9.14
C LYS A 476 12.92 21.00 -10.38
N SER A 477 13.04 20.07 -11.31
CA SER A 477 13.79 20.19 -12.56
C SER A 477 12.91 19.92 -13.78
N ARG A 478 13.35 20.40 -14.94
CA ARG A 478 12.67 20.20 -16.22
C ARG A 478 12.79 18.74 -16.64
N GLU A 479 11.71 18.15 -17.12
CA GLU A 479 11.65 16.78 -17.66
C GLU A 479 12.10 15.67 -16.68
N ASP A 480 12.27 16.01 -15.40
CA ASP A 480 12.74 15.12 -14.32
C ASP A 480 11.60 14.80 -13.35
N ILE A 481 11.34 13.50 -13.19
CA ILE A 481 10.27 12.97 -12.34
C ILE A 481 10.79 12.48 -10.97
N THR A 482 12.09 12.59 -10.72
CA THR A 482 12.73 11.99 -9.54
C THR A 482 12.68 12.88 -8.29
N GLU A 483 12.53 14.19 -8.47
CA GLU A 483 12.47 15.16 -7.38
C GLU A 483 11.30 16.13 -7.51
N TRP A 484 10.53 16.26 -6.44
CA TRP A 484 9.32 17.08 -6.37
C TRP A 484 9.39 18.09 -5.21
N SER A 485 8.64 19.18 -5.32
CA SER A 485 8.44 20.14 -4.23
C SER A 485 7.83 19.47 -2.98
N GLU A 486 7.82 20.19 -1.87
CA GLU A 486 6.89 19.90 -0.78
C GLU A 486 5.43 20.06 -1.27
N ARG A 487 4.47 19.53 -0.51
CA ARG A 487 3.05 19.75 -0.79
C ARG A 487 2.71 21.23 -0.67
N ILE A 488 2.16 21.81 -1.73
CA ILE A 488 1.58 23.15 -1.71
C ILE A 488 0.08 22.98 -1.51
N ASN A 489 -0.46 23.41 -0.36
CA ASN A 489 -1.90 23.42 -0.15
C ASN A 489 -2.51 24.56 -0.98
N ILE A 490 -3.42 24.18 -1.87
CA ILE A 490 -4.14 25.08 -2.76
C ILE A 490 -5.65 25.04 -2.49
N ALA A 491 -6.07 24.68 -1.28
CA ALA A 491 -7.44 24.89 -0.83
C ALA A 491 -7.76 26.39 -0.83
N ASP A 492 -9.00 26.75 -1.16
CA ASP A 492 -9.40 28.15 -1.12
C ASP A 492 -9.54 28.62 0.33
N SER A 493 -9.25 29.89 0.57
CA SER A 493 -9.25 30.48 1.91
C SER A 493 -10.60 30.45 2.63
N ASP A 494 -11.69 30.38 1.87
CA ASP A 494 -13.07 30.31 2.36
C ASP A 494 -13.60 28.87 2.50
N GLY A 495 -12.78 27.87 2.14
CA GLY A 495 -13.20 26.48 2.07
C GLY A 495 -13.38 25.81 3.41
N LYS A 496 -14.56 25.22 3.59
CA LYS A 496 -14.89 24.36 4.73
C LYS A 496 -15.41 22.99 4.30
N THR A 497 -15.39 22.71 3.00
CA THR A 497 -15.92 21.49 2.39
C THR A 497 -14.81 20.71 1.69
N PRO A 498 -15.04 19.42 1.36
CA PRO A 498 -14.10 18.62 0.59
C PRO A 498 -13.93 19.12 -0.84
N TYR A 499 -12.79 18.79 -1.44
CA TYR A 499 -12.44 19.11 -2.82
C TYR A 499 -12.32 17.84 -3.65
N ASN A 500 -12.73 17.91 -4.92
CA ASN A 500 -12.80 16.76 -5.80
C ASN A 500 -12.43 17.13 -7.24
N TYR A 501 -11.92 16.14 -7.98
CA TYR A 501 -11.73 16.19 -9.43
C TYR A 501 -11.00 17.42 -10.00
N PRO A 502 -9.77 17.72 -9.55
CA PRO A 502 -8.99 18.79 -10.16
C PRO A 502 -8.73 18.56 -11.65
N GLN A 503 -8.97 19.59 -12.45
CA GLN A 503 -8.76 19.61 -13.90
C GLN A 503 -8.03 20.91 -14.30
N ALA A 504 -6.69 20.89 -14.29
CA ALA A 504 -5.89 22.03 -14.71
C ALA A 504 -5.71 22.04 -16.23
N LYS A 505 -5.81 23.23 -16.85
CA LYS A 505 -5.55 23.47 -18.27
C LYS A 505 -4.63 24.66 -18.45
N LEU A 506 -3.59 24.49 -19.27
CA LEU A 506 -2.74 25.58 -19.74
C LEU A 506 -3.38 26.22 -20.98
N LEU A 507 -3.64 27.52 -20.92
CA LEU A 507 -4.23 28.30 -22.01
C LEU A 507 -3.15 28.93 -22.88
N ALA A 508 -3.51 29.33 -24.10
CA ALA A 508 -2.57 29.96 -25.05
C ALA A 508 -2.03 31.31 -24.58
N ASN A 509 -2.76 32.02 -23.72
CA ASN A 509 -2.30 33.25 -23.08
C ASN A 509 -1.28 33.00 -21.94
N GLY A 510 -0.93 31.74 -21.63
CA GLY A 510 0.02 31.36 -20.59
C GLY A 510 -0.59 31.19 -19.19
N ASN A 511 -1.89 31.50 -19.03
CA ASN A 511 -2.58 31.26 -17.77
C ASN A 511 -2.85 29.77 -17.56
N ILE A 512 -2.87 29.36 -16.30
CA ILE A 512 -3.39 28.06 -15.89
C ILE A 512 -4.76 28.29 -15.26
N ILE A 513 -5.79 27.65 -15.79
CA ILE A 513 -7.10 27.59 -15.17
C ILE A 513 -7.27 26.21 -14.53
N LEU A 514 -7.68 26.18 -13.26
CA LEU A 514 -7.88 24.96 -12.48
C LEU A 514 -9.35 24.88 -12.10
N PHE A 515 -10.04 23.90 -12.68
CA PHE A 515 -11.41 23.53 -12.33
C PHE A 515 -11.41 22.46 -11.24
N TYR A 516 -12.39 22.48 -10.36
CA TYR A 516 -12.56 21.52 -9.28
C TYR A 516 -13.97 21.60 -8.70
N ARG A 517 -14.44 20.46 -8.17
CA ARG A 517 -15.71 20.38 -7.47
C ARG A 517 -15.50 20.61 -5.97
N ARG A 518 -16.36 21.42 -5.34
CA ARG A 518 -16.42 21.58 -3.89
C ARG A 518 -17.68 20.91 -3.34
N GLY A 519 -17.56 20.22 -2.21
CA GLY A 519 -18.68 19.50 -1.60
C GLY A 519 -18.70 18.01 -1.91
N VAL A 520 -19.82 17.37 -1.56
CA VAL A 520 -20.01 15.91 -1.60
C VAL A 520 -21.15 15.56 -2.57
N TYR A 521 -21.31 14.27 -2.86
CA TYR A 521 -22.14 13.72 -3.95
C TYR A 521 -23.39 14.53 -4.37
N PHE A 522 -24.31 14.86 -3.45
CA PHE A 522 -25.56 15.59 -3.74
C PHE A 522 -25.54 17.07 -3.36
N ASN A 523 -24.45 17.60 -2.83
CA ASN A 523 -24.36 19.00 -2.45
C ASN A 523 -22.96 19.46 -2.84
N SER A 524 -22.86 19.78 -4.12
CA SER A 524 -21.58 20.15 -4.71
C SER A 524 -21.71 21.07 -5.89
N ASP A 525 -20.77 21.99 -5.94
CA ASP A 525 -20.69 23.08 -6.91
C ASP A 525 -19.38 22.96 -7.70
N GLU A 526 -19.39 23.48 -8.92
CA GLU A 526 -18.21 23.53 -9.77
C GLU A 526 -17.55 24.91 -9.65
N TYR A 527 -16.26 24.91 -9.32
CA TYR A 527 -15.46 26.11 -9.18
C TYR A 527 -14.30 26.11 -10.16
N TYR A 528 -13.77 27.30 -10.44
CA TYR A 528 -12.43 27.41 -10.99
C TYR A 528 -11.67 28.58 -10.38
N LYS A 529 -10.35 28.55 -10.56
CA LYS A 529 -9.47 29.69 -10.30
C LYS A 529 -8.34 29.74 -11.31
N ILE A 530 -7.78 30.93 -11.48
CA ILE A 530 -6.77 31.21 -12.49
C ILE A 530 -5.45 31.57 -11.83
N SER A 531 -4.38 31.01 -12.35
CA SER A 531 -3.01 31.42 -12.07
C SER A 531 -2.41 32.11 -13.29
N HIS A 532 -1.77 33.26 -13.05
CA HIS A 532 -1.08 34.07 -14.06
C HIS A 532 0.44 33.90 -14.04
N ASP A 533 0.97 33.06 -13.13
CA ASP A 533 2.40 32.95 -12.85
C ASP A 533 2.88 31.49 -12.77
N GLN A 534 2.23 30.62 -13.56
CA GLN A 534 2.54 29.19 -13.66
C GLN A 534 2.32 28.44 -12.33
N ALA A 535 1.16 28.64 -11.73
CA ALA A 535 0.68 27.98 -10.51
C ALA A 535 1.45 28.34 -9.23
N LYS A 536 2.20 29.45 -9.20
CA LYS A 536 2.86 29.93 -7.97
C LYS A 536 1.85 30.64 -7.08
N THR A 537 0.95 31.41 -7.66
CA THR A 537 -0.17 32.07 -6.98
C THR A 537 -1.47 31.83 -7.73
N TRP A 538 -2.58 31.96 -7.00
CA TRP A 538 -3.93 31.74 -7.51
C TRP A 538 -4.80 32.95 -7.21
N GLY A 539 -5.61 33.34 -8.19
CA GLY A 539 -6.67 34.33 -8.00
C GLY A 539 -7.81 33.81 -7.13
N ALA A 540 -8.79 34.67 -6.87
CA ALA A 540 -10.00 34.30 -6.13
C ALA A 540 -10.77 33.16 -6.85
N PRO A 541 -11.34 32.21 -6.10
CA PRO A 541 -12.19 31.18 -6.68
C PRO A 541 -13.47 31.79 -7.25
N VAL A 542 -13.90 31.31 -8.42
CA VAL A 542 -15.16 31.67 -9.06
C VAL A 542 -16.10 30.47 -8.93
N ASN A 543 -17.27 30.69 -8.31
CA ASN A 543 -18.35 29.71 -8.33
C ASN A 543 -18.99 29.73 -9.72
N LEU A 544 -18.75 28.68 -10.51
CA LEU A 544 -19.20 28.60 -11.90
C LEU A 544 -20.61 28.03 -11.99
N ILE A 545 -20.89 26.95 -11.26
CA ILE A 545 -22.20 26.28 -11.28
C ILE A 545 -22.60 25.92 -9.85
N ASP A 546 -23.82 26.35 -9.47
CA ASP A 546 -24.42 26.14 -8.15
C ASP A 546 -25.84 25.56 -8.35
N PHE A 547 -26.00 24.30 -7.95
CA PHE A 547 -27.30 23.60 -7.96
C PHE A 547 -27.93 23.47 -6.57
N LYS A 548 -27.46 24.25 -5.60
CA LYS A 548 -27.94 24.28 -4.22
C LYS A 548 -27.84 22.92 -3.53
N ASP A 549 -28.96 22.20 -3.46
CA ASP A 549 -29.09 20.93 -2.73
C ASP A 549 -28.87 19.71 -3.66
N GLU A 550 -28.29 19.93 -4.84
CA GLU A 550 -27.95 18.91 -5.82
C GLU A 550 -26.46 18.96 -6.18
N GLY A 551 -25.95 17.90 -6.81
CA GLY A 551 -24.54 17.81 -7.16
C GLY A 551 -24.25 18.01 -8.63
N ILE A 552 -22.96 18.14 -8.95
CA ILE A 552 -22.47 18.29 -10.32
C ILE A 552 -21.26 17.38 -10.61
N TYR A 553 -21.17 16.93 -11.87
CA TYR A 553 -19.98 16.30 -12.42
C TYR A 553 -19.64 16.95 -13.76
N ALA A 554 -18.53 17.70 -13.81
CA ALA A 554 -18.13 18.45 -14.98
C ALA A 554 -16.84 17.91 -15.64
N PHE A 555 -16.78 18.04 -16.97
CA PHE A 555 -15.65 17.68 -17.81
C PHE A 555 -15.21 18.91 -18.59
N VAL A 556 -13.89 19.15 -18.61
CA VAL A 556 -13.30 20.38 -19.17
C VAL A 556 -12.40 20.06 -20.37
N TYR A 557 -12.61 20.77 -21.46
CA TYR A 557 -11.69 20.82 -22.60
C TYR A 557 -11.27 22.25 -22.91
N ALA A 558 -9.98 22.47 -23.10
CA ALA A 558 -9.44 23.78 -23.48
C ALA A 558 -8.67 23.67 -24.80
N LYS A 559 -8.90 24.63 -25.69
CA LYS A 559 -8.21 24.78 -26.97
C LYS A 559 -7.90 26.25 -27.21
N GLY A 560 -6.61 26.60 -27.20
CA GLY A 560 -6.21 28.00 -27.20
C GLY A 560 -6.64 28.68 -25.90
N ASN A 561 -7.47 29.72 -26.01
CA ASN A 561 -8.12 30.36 -24.85
C ASN A 561 -9.59 29.96 -24.71
N THR A 562 -10.13 29.17 -25.63
CA THR A 562 -11.51 28.70 -25.57
C THR A 562 -11.61 27.49 -24.66
N ILE A 563 -12.56 27.51 -23.75
CA ILE A 563 -12.81 26.44 -22.78
C ILE A 563 -14.25 25.96 -22.97
N HIS A 564 -14.44 24.66 -23.15
CA HIS A 564 -15.75 24.03 -23.17
C HIS A 564 -15.93 23.22 -21.90
N LEU A 565 -17.13 23.31 -21.33
CA LEU A 565 -17.57 22.52 -20.19
C LEU A 565 -18.79 21.70 -20.58
N ALA A 566 -18.78 20.41 -20.29
CA ALA A 566 -19.97 19.57 -20.28
C ALA A 566 -20.15 18.96 -18.91
N TRP A 567 -21.40 18.84 -18.45
CA TRP A 567 -21.65 18.30 -17.13
C TRP A 567 -22.96 17.52 -17.06
N ASN A 568 -23.12 16.81 -15.95
CA ASN A 568 -24.36 16.19 -15.52
C ASN A 568 -24.79 16.78 -14.18
N LYS A 569 -26.10 16.78 -13.96
CA LYS A 569 -26.68 17.02 -12.65
C LYS A 569 -26.72 15.70 -11.87
N ALA A 570 -26.30 15.71 -10.61
CA ALA A 570 -26.30 14.55 -9.73
C ALA A 570 -27.47 14.63 -8.74
N VAL A 571 -28.36 13.64 -8.81
CA VAL A 571 -29.57 13.53 -7.96
C VAL A 571 -29.72 12.09 -7.48
N THR A 572 -30.56 11.85 -6.48
CA THR A 572 -30.63 10.55 -5.79
C THR A 572 -31.09 9.42 -6.69
N ASP A 573 -32.06 9.69 -7.57
CA ASP A 573 -32.62 8.69 -8.49
C ASP A 573 -33.14 9.32 -9.80
N PRO A 574 -32.58 8.96 -10.97
CA PRO A 574 -31.33 8.22 -11.15
C PRO A 574 -30.09 9.05 -10.73
N PRO A 575 -28.94 8.40 -10.44
CA PRO A 575 -27.76 9.02 -9.83
C PRO A 575 -27.16 10.23 -10.56
N LYS A 576 -27.24 10.24 -11.91
CA LYS A 576 -26.80 11.35 -12.78
C LYS A 576 -27.79 11.51 -13.92
N LYS A 577 -28.12 12.76 -14.26
CA LYS A 577 -29.12 13.10 -15.29
C LYS A 577 -28.64 14.18 -16.23
N ASN A 578 -29.24 14.15 -17.42
CA ASN A 578 -29.11 15.14 -18.47
C ASN A 578 -27.67 15.33 -18.94
N VAL A 579 -27.49 16.04 -20.06
CA VAL A 579 -26.18 16.53 -20.49
C VAL A 579 -26.34 17.99 -20.81
N TYR A 580 -25.43 18.80 -20.29
CA TYR A 580 -25.42 20.25 -20.47
C TYR A 580 -24.11 20.71 -21.10
N HIS A 581 -24.10 21.90 -21.70
CA HIS A 581 -22.92 22.49 -22.31
C HIS A 581 -22.88 24.02 -22.17
N ILE A 582 -21.70 24.54 -21.85
CA ILE A 582 -21.35 25.96 -21.95
C ILE A 582 -19.91 26.10 -22.46
N PHE A 583 -19.53 27.31 -22.86
CA PHE A 583 -18.14 27.60 -23.17
C PHE A 583 -17.73 29.02 -22.78
N SER A 584 -16.44 29.21 -22.56
CA SER A 584 -15.81 30.52 -22.42
C SER A 584 -14.89 30.76 -23.62
N PRO A 585 -15.06 31.84 -24.40
CA PRO A 585 -14.18 32.15 -25.53
C PRO A 585 -12.85 32.80 -25.11
N ASP A 586 -12.76 33.32 -23.88
CA ASP A 586 -11.76 34.30 -23.45
C ASP A 586 -10.96 33.86 -22.22
N GLY A 587 -10.89 32.56 -21.96
CA GLY A 587 -10.07 31.99 -20.90
C GLY A 587 -10.69 32.09 -19.51
N GLY A 588 -12.02 32.07 -19.42
CA GLY A 588 -12.77 32.10 -18.18
C GLY A 588 -13.12 33.51 -17.70
N ILE A 589 -13.10 34.53 -18.56
CA ILE A 589 -13.53 35.89 -18.21
C ILE A 589 -15.05 36.02 -18.39
N SER A 590 -15.58 35.51 -19.49
CA SER A 590 -17.01 35.39 -19.75
C SER A 590 -17.40 33.97 -20.14
N TRP A 591 -18.64 33.60 -19.80
CA TRP A 591 -19.23 32.31 -20.15
C TRP A 591 -20.45 32.52 -21.03
N LYS A 592 -20.65 31.59 -21.97
CA LYS A 592 -21.66 31.68 -23.02
C LYS A 592 -22.33 30.34 -23.28
N LYS A 593 -23.58 30.41 -23.73
CA LYS A 593 -24.23 29.31 -24.48
C LYS A 593 -23.63 29.21 -25.88
N ILE A 594 -23.73 28.03 -26.49
CA ILE A 594 -23.20 27.77 -27.84
C ILE A 594 -23.81 28.66 -28.94
N ASP A 595 -25.01 29.21 -28.70
CA ASP A 595 -25.72 30.16 -29.57
C ASP A 595 -25.28 31.63 -29.36
N GLY A 596 -24.39 31.90 -28.40
CA GLY A 596 -23.70 33.17 -28.22
C GLY A 596 -24.19 34.06 -27.08
N PHE A 597 -25.28 33.69 -26.37
CA PHE A 597 -25.76 34.46 -25.22
C PHE A 597 -24.76 34.39 -24.04
N ASN A 598 -24.48 35.54 -23.43
CA ASN A 598 -23.64 35.62 -22.23
C ASN A 598 -24.40 35.11 -21.01
N LEU A 599 -23.65 34.54 -20.06
CA LEU A 599 -24.17 33.97 -18.82
C LEU A 599 -23.70 34.76 -17.61
N ASP A 600 -24.60 34.89 -16.65
CA ASP A 600 -24.29 35.38 -15.31
C ASP A 600 -23.90 34.19 -14.41
N LEU A 601 -22.93 34.43 -13.51
CA LEU A 601 -22.42 33.43 -12.58
C LEU A 601 -22.93 33.68 -11.14
N PRO A 602 -23.13 32.64 -10.31
CA PRO A 602 -23.04 31.22 -10.68
C PRO A 602 -24.21 30.79 -11.57
N ILE A 603 -23.96 29.84 -12.46
CA ILE A 603 -24.98 29.25 -13.32
C ILE A 603 -25.85 28.36 -12.44
N SER A 604 -27.16 28.64 -12.43
CA SER A 604 -28.18 27.80 -11.80
C SER A 604 -28.81 26.85 -12.82
N GLU A 605 -29.64 25.91 -12.36
CA GLU A 605 -30.31 24.98 -13.28
C GLU A 605 -31.34 25.71 -14.14
N ASP A 606 -31.02 25.83 -15.43
CA ASP A 606 -31.95 26.23 -16.48
C ASP A 606 -31.99 25.17 -17.58
N LYS A 607 -33.18 24.89 -18.10
CA LYS A 607 -33.38 24.01 -19.25
C LYS A 607 -32.66 24.54 -20.50
N GLU A 608 -32.36 25.83 -20.54
CA GLU A 608 -31.66 26.46 -21.67
C GLU A 608 -30.22 25.98 -21.89
N TYR A 609 -29.58 25.31 -20.92
CA TYR A 609 -28.23 24.76 -21.06
C TYR A 609 -28.21 23.28 -21.48
N LEU A 610 -29.38 22.63 -21.57
CA LEU A 610 -29.48 21.23 -21.94
C LEU A 610 -29.09 21.01 -23.40
N VAL A 611 -28.25 20.01 -23.62
CA VAL A 611 -28.00 19.44 -24.96
C VAL A 611 -28.67 18.07 -25.11
N PHE A 612 -28.96 17.38 -24.00
CA PHE A 612 -29.71 16.14 -24.00
C PHE A 612 -30.49 15.95 -22.69
N ASP A 613 -31.81 15.81 -22.81
CA ASP A 613 -32.72 15.47 -21.69
C ASP A 613 -32.78 13.94 -21.57
N SER A 614 -32.37 13.42 -20.42
CA SER A 614 -32.34 11.97 -20.18
C SER A 614 -33.66 11.39 -19.67
N GLY A 615 -34.67 12.23 -19.42
CA GLY A 615 -35.97 11.79 -18.91
C GLY A 615 -35.85 11.14 -17.54
N GLN A 616 -36.27 9.88 -17.42
CA GLN A 616 -36.11 9.09 -16.18
C GLN A 616 -34.84 8.22 -16.19
N ASP A 617 -34.15 8.13 -17.32
CA ASP A 617 -32.96 7.31 -17.44
C ASP A 617 -31.70 8.06 -16.95
N PRO A 618 -30.70 7.33 -16.44
CA PRO A 618 -29.41 7.92 -16.11
C PRO A 618 -28.65 8.36 -17.37
N ALA A 619 -27.91 9.46 -17.25
CA ALA A 619 -26.93 9.90 -18.23
C ALA A 619 -25.66 10.41 -17.53
N TYR A 620 -24.48 10.06 -18.06
CA TYR A 620 -23.20 10.47 -17.49
C TYR A 620 -22.19 10.80 -18.59
N VAL A 621 -21.70 12.04 -18.62
CA VAL A 621 -20.63 12.49 -19.51
C VAL A 621 -19.35 11.73 -19.19
N TRP A 622 -18.56 11.49 -20.22
CA TRP A 622 -17.26 10.84 -20.11
C TRP A 622 -16.11 11.65 -20.72
N ASP A 623 -16.42 12.48 -21.73
CA ASP A 623 -15.43 13.29 -22.40
C ASP A 623 -16.08 14.43 -23.19
N ILE A 624 -15.33 15.51 -23.37
CA ILE A 624 -15.64 16.61 -24.28
C ILE A 624 -14.38 17.01 -25.04
N VAL A 625 -14.51 17.28 -26.33
CA VAL A 625 -13.47 17.88 -27.18
C VAL A 625 -14.11 18.87 -28.16
N ALA A 626 -13.31 19.66 -28.87
CA ALA A 626 -13.82 20.53 -29.93
C ALA A 626 -13.00 20.39 -31.22
N ASP A 627 -13.69 20.49 -32.36
CA ASP A 627 -13.07 20.40 -33.68
C ASP A 627 -12.28 21.68 -34.06
N SER A 628 -11.77 21.74 -35.29
CA SER A 628 -11.04 22.92 -35.81
C SER A 628 -11.86 24.21 -35.82
N ASN A 629 -13.19 24.13 -35.86
CA ASN A 629 -14.11 25.26 -35.83
C ASN A 629 -14.55 25.62 -34.40
N ASN A 630 -13.97 24.99 -33.38
CA ASN A 630 -14.41 25.05 -31.98
C ASN A 630 -15.85 24.56 -31.77
N PHE A 631 -16.33 23.64 -32.61
CA PHE A 631 -17.61 22.99 -32.36
C PHE A 631 -17.43 21.83 -31.37
N PRO A 632 -18.12 21.86 -30.21
CA PRO A 632 -17.98 20.85 -29.18
C PRO A 632 -18.61 19.51 -29.59
N SER A 633 -17.96 18.44 -29.15
CA SER A 633 -18.40 17.06 -29.23
C SER A 633 -18.28 16.43 -27.84
N ILE A 634 -19.35 15.77 -27.39
CA ILE A 634 -19.47 15.18 -26.07
C ILE A 634 -19.81 13.70 -26.24
N VAL A 635 -19.16 12.83 -25.46
CA VAL A 635 -19.56 11.43 -25.32
C VAL A 635 -20.06 11.18 -23.92
N TYR A 636 -21.08 10.34 -23.82
CA TYR A 636 -21.74 10.04 -22.57
C TYR A 636 -22.35 8.64 -22.59
N SER A 637 -22.47 8.05 -21.40
CA SER A 637 -23.22 6.81 -21.20
C SER A 637 -24.67 7.12 -20.86
N TYR A 638 -25.61 6.30 -21.35
CA TYR A 638 -27.05 6.50 -21.21
C TYR A 638 -27.75 5.16 -20.98
N LYS A 639 -28.78 5.18 -20.11
CA LYS A 639 -29.56 4.01 -19.65
C LYS A 639 -28.78 2.97 -18.86
N ASP A 640 -29.46 2.42 -17.86
CA ASP A 640 -28.95 1.31 -17.06
C ASP A 640 -28.96 -0.02 -17.84
N ASP A 641 -28.31 -1.05 -17.31
CA ASP A 641 -28.34 -2.39 -17.85
C ASP A 641 -29.76 -2.99 -17.81
N PRO A 642 -30.17 -3.80 -18.81
CA PRO A 642 -29.37 -4.30 -19.95
C PRO A 642 -29.35 -3.35 -21.16
N GLY A 643 -29.83 -2.11 -21.00
CA GLY A 643 -30.02 -1.13 -22.07
C GLY A 643 -28.83 -0.20 -22.31
N HIS A 644 -27.68 -0.43 -21.66
CA HIS A 644 -26.58 0.52 -21.61
C HIS A 644 -26.06 0.96 -22.99
N GLU A 645 -26.13 2.27 -23.25
CA GLU A 645 -25.73 2.91 -24.50
C GLU A 645 -24.53 3.85 -24.28
N LEU A 646 -23.59 3.82 -25.22
CA LEU A 646 -22.56 4.85 -25.37
C LEU A 646 -22.96 5.75 -26.54
N ARG A 647 -23.13 7.04 -26.27
CA ARG A 647 -23.68 8.02 -27.20
C ARG A 647 -22.71 9.14 -27.48
N TYR A 648 -22.88 9.74 -28.66
CA TYR A 648 -22.13 10.90 -29.13
C TYR A 648 -23.11 12.02 -29.43
N ILE A 649 -22.81 13.22 -28.94
CA ILE A 649 -23.57 14.42 -29.26
C ILE A 649 -22.63 15.55 -29.66
N ARG A 650 -22.93 16.25 -30.75
CA ARG A 650 -22.11 17.38 -31.22
C ARG A 650 -22.93 18.55 -31.70
N TRP A 651 -22.35 19.74 -31.60
CA TRP A 651 -22.83 20.92 -32.31
C TRP A 651 -22.35 20.88 -33.76
N ASN A 652 -23.25 21.08 -34.72
CA ASN A 652 -22.89 21.10 -36.14
C ASN A 652 -22.76 22.53 -36.73
N GLY A 653 -22.86 23.56 -35.90
CA GLY A 653 -22.94 24.96 -36.30
C GLY A 653 -24.36 25.54 -36.26
N ARG A 654 -25.39 24.69 -36.19
CA ARG A 654 -26.80 25.09 -36.15
C ARG A 654 -27.60 24.40 -35.05
N ASP A 655 -27.41 23.09 -34.91
CA ASP A 655 -28.17 22.24 -34.00
C ASP A 655 -27.27 21.20 -33.34
N TRP A 656 -27.69 20.73 -32.17
CA TRP A 656 -27.11 19.54 -31.54
C TRP A 656 -27.59 18.28 -32.25
N THR A 657 -26.65 17.41 -32.62
CA THR A 657 -26.92 16.13 -33.28
C THR A 657 -26.45 15.00 -32.40
N ASN A 658 -27.33 14.02 -32.17
CA ASN A 658 -27.13 12.94 -31.20
C ASN A 658 -27.24 11.58 -31.90
N SER A 659 -26.27 10.69 -31.65
CA SER A 659 -26.24 9.35 -32.23
C SER A 659 -25.78 8.29 -31.22
N LEU A 660 -26.21 7.06 -31.46
CA LEU A 660 -25.70 5.88 -30.78
C LEU A 660 -24.34 5.50 -31.39
N ILE A 661 -23.31 5.34 -30.56
CA ILE A 661 -22.02 4.78 -30.99
C ILE A 661 -22.09 3.26 -30.93
N SER A 662 -22.42 2.73 -29.75
CA SER A 662 -22.52 1.31 -29.46
C SER A 662 -23.30 1.07 -28.18
N LYS A 663 -23.88 -0.12 -28.01
CA LYS A 663 -24.35 -0.60 -26.70
C LYS A 663 -23.18 -1.18 -25.90
N SER A 664 -23.23 -1.30 -24.58
CA SER A 664 -22.21 -2.04 -23.81
C SER A 664 -22.86 -2.61 -22.55
N SER A 665 -22.12 -2.67 -21.45
CA SER A 665 -22.67 -2.87 -20.10
C SER A 665 -22.10 -1.84 -19.14
N LEU A 666 -22.67 -1.77 -17.94
CA LEU A 666 -21.96 -1.18 -16.81
C LEU A 666 -20.65 -1.94 -16.52
N HIS A 667 -19.75 -1.27 -15.82
CA HIS A 667 -18.46 -1.84 -15.43
C HIS A 667 -18.65 -2.99 -14.44
N TYR A 668 -19.48 -2.79 -13.42
CA TYR A 668 -19.78 -3.78 -12.39
C TYR A 668 -21.19 -3.56 -11.84
N ASP A 669 -21.81 -4.64 -11.37
CA ASP A 669 -23.16 -4.63 -10.80
C ASP A 669 -23.08 -4.30 -9.30
N SER A 670 -23.12 -3.00 -8.97
CA SER A 670 -23.12 -2.51 -7.59
C SER A 670 -24.37 -1.70 -7.23
N GLY A 671 -25.41 -1.71 -8.08
CA GLY A 671 -26.53 -0.77 -7.96
C GLY A 671 -26.14 0.71 -8.18
N HIS A 672 -24.98 0.97 -8.81
CA HIS A 672 -24.55 2.31 -9.18
C HIS A 672 -24.33 2.43 -10.69
N PHE A 673 -24.70 3.57 -11.26
CA PHE A 673 -24.54 3.84 -12.69
C PHE A 673 -23.09 4.20 -13.05
N PHE A 674 -22.25 3.19 -13.27
CA PHE A 674 -20.86 3.35 -13.72
C PHE A 674 -20.57 2.57 -15.00
N SER A 675 -20.39 3.31 -16.09
CA SER A 675 -19.93 2.74 -17.36
C SER A 675 -18.45 2.34 -17.30
N ALA A 676 -18.04 1.45 -18.19
CA ALA A 676 -16.63 1.13 -18.41
C ALA A 676 -15.91 2.20 -19.26
N GLY A 677 -16.66 3.08 -19.94
CA GLY A 677 -16.14 4.35 -20.44
C GLY A 677 -15.93 4.49 -21.95
N VAL A 678 -15.89 5.74 -22.40
CA VAL A 678 -15.67 6.17 -23.78
C VAL A 678 -14.94 7.51 -23.80
N VAL A 679 -14.00 7.70 -24.73
CA VAL A 679 -13.27 8.96 -24.92
C VAL A 679 -13.16 9.32 -26.39
N ILE A 680 -13.04 10.61 -26.68
CA ILE A 680 -12.93 11.14 -28.03
C ILE A 680 -11.45 11.42 -28.32
N ASP A 681 -10.97 11.07 -29.52
CA ASP A 681 -9.64 11.49 -29.96
C ASP A 681 -9.66 13.02 -30.22
N PRO A 682 -8.93 13.84 -29.46
CA PRO A 682 -8.94 15.29 -29.64
C PRO A 682 -8.34 15.73 -30.99
N ASN A 683 -7.57 14.86 -31.66
CA ASN A 683 -7.04 15.12 -33.00
C ASN A 683 -8.04 14.75 -34.11
N ASN A 684 -9.06 13.96 -33.80
CA ASN A 684 -10.13 13.59 -34.72
C ASN A 684 -11.42 13.30 -33.95
N VAL A 685 -12.30 14.30 -33.87
CA VAL A 685 -13.55 14.22 -33.10
C VAL A 685 -14.53 13.14 -33.57
N PHE A 686 -14.31 12.55 -34.75
CA PHE A 686 -15.08 11.43 -35.30
C PHE A 686 -14.42 10.07 -35.06
N LYS A 687 -13.43 10.02 -34.16
CA LYS A 687 -12.80 8.80 -33.66
C LYS A 687 -12.97 8.74 -32.15
N VAL A 688 -13.44 7.61 -31.65
CA VAL A 688 -13.62 7.37 -30.22
C VAL A 688 -12.96 6.06 -29.83
N TYR A 689 -12.57 5.96 -28.57
CA TYR A 689 -12.10 4.73 -27.96
C TYR A 689 -13.01 4.40 -26.79
N LEU A 690 -13.53 3.18 -26.74
CA LEU A 690 -14.54 2.79 -25.76
C LEU A 690 -14.26 1.41 -25.18
N SER A 691 -14.77 1.18 -23.97
CA SER A 691 -14.79 -0.12 -23.34
C SER A 691 -16.10 -0.85 -23.66
N LYS A 692 -15.98 -1.97 -24.38
CA LYS A 692 -17.09 -2.77 -24.89
C LYS A 692 -17.17 -4.09 -24.15
N LYS A 693 -18.34 -4.43 -23.62
CA LYS A 693 -18.58 -5.76 -23.03
C LYS A 693 -18.58 -6.84 -24.12
N ARG A 694 -17.67 -7.79 -23.97
CA ARG A 694 -17.60 -9.09 -24.66
C ARG A 694 -17.68 -10.19 -23.60
N ALA A 695 -16.74 -11.14 -23.58
CA ALA A 695 -16.55 -12.01 -22.41
C ALA A 695 -16.03 -11.20 -21.20
N LYS A 696 -15.04 -10.34 -21.47
CA LYS A 696 -14.58 -9.25 -20.60
C LYS A 696 -14.81 -7.91 -21.28
N LEU A 697 -14.59 -6.82 -20.56
CA LEU A 697 -14.54 -5.48 -21.12
C LEU A 697 -13.26 -5.32 -21.94
N GLU A 698 -13.41 -4.89 -23.19
CA GLU A 698 -12.32 -4.72 -24.15
C GLU A 698 -12.27 -3.29 -24.68
N ILE A 699 -11.07 -2.76 -24.93
CA ILE A 699 -10.90 -1.45 -25.55
C ILE A 699 -11.00 -1.60 -27.08
N GLU A 700 -11.97 -0.90 -27.67
CA GLU A 700 -12.19 -0.83 -29.11
C GLU A 700 -12.08 0.61 -29.61
N GLY A 701 -11.49 0.81 -30.79
CA GLY A 701 -11.53 2.07 -31.51
C GLY A 701 -12.65 2.08 -32.54
N TRP A 702 -13.47 3.12 -32.54
CA TRP A 702 -14.61 3.31 -33.44
C TRP A 702 -14.48 4.62 -34.21
N GLY A 703 -14.97 4.63 -35.45
CA GLY A 703 -14.91 5.78 -36.34
C GLY A 703 -16.24 6.08 -37.01
N SER A 704 -16.46 7.35 -37.33
CA SER A 704 -17.57 7.82 -38.15
C SER A 704 -17.05 8.46 -39.44
N ARG A 705 -17.73 8.20 -40.56
CA ARG A 705 -17.43 8.78 -41.89
C ARG A 705 -18.49 9.78 -42.36
N ASP A 706 -19.55 9.98 -41.59
CA ASP A 706 -20.71 10.81 -41.90
C ASP A 706 -20.95 11.87 -40.80
N GLN A 707 -19.84 12.37 -40.25
CA GLN A 707 -19.81 13.43 -39.24
C GLN A 707 -20.55 13.08 -37.94
N GLY A 708 -20.35 11.85 -37.46
CA GLY A 708 -20.88 11.37 -36.19
C GLY A 708 -22.32 10.85 -36.24
N ARG A 709 -22.90 10.63 -37.43
CA ARG A 709 -24.28 10.11 -37.54
C ARG A 709 -24.32 8.58 -37.38
N THR A 710 -23.35 7.89 -37.96
CA THR A 710 -23.17 6.43 -37.83
C THR A 710 -21.74 6.09 -37.43
N TRP A 711 -21.60 5.01 -36.67
CA TRP A 711 -20.35 4.57 -36.08
C TRP A 711 -20.07 3.11 -36.42
N GLN A 712 -18.81 2.82 -36.73
CA GLN A 712 -18.35 1.46 -37.01
C GLN A 712 -17.05 1.19 -36.25
N LYS A 713 -16.89 -0.04 -35.79
CA LYS A 713 -15.63 -0.49 -35.19
C LYS A 713 -14.52 -0.39 -36.24
N ALA A 714 -13.46 0.34 -35.92
CA ALA A 714 -12.30 0.55 -36.76
C ALA A 714 -11.12 -0.34 -36.34
N GLU A 715 -10.92 -0.54 -35.04
CA GLU A 715 -9.80 -1.33 -34.51
C GLU A 715 -10.15 -2.01 -33.17
N SER A 716 -9.56 -3.19 -32.90
CA SER A 716 -9.48 -3.78 -31.56
C SER A 716 -8.16 -3.32 -30.93
N ILE A 717 -8.22 -2.60 -29.80
CA ILE A 717 -7.00 -2.28 -29.03
C ILE A 717 -6.63 -3.48 -28.18
N THR A 718 -7.61 -4.06 -27.47
CA THR A 718 -7.52 -5.32 -26.73
C THR A 718 -8.55 -6.34 -27.26
N GLU A 719 -8.29 -7.62 -27.05
CA GLU A 719 -9.14 -8.73 -27.48
C GLU A 719 -8.84 -9.98 -26.64
N ASN A 720 -9.89 -10.73 -26.27
CA ASN A 720 -9.81 -11.98 -25.52
C ASN A 720 -8.97 -11.86 -24.24
N SER A 721 -9.10 -10.72 -23.57
CA SER A 721 -8.39 -10.40 -22.34
C SER A 721 -8.87 -11.30 -21.20
N PRO A 722 -7.98 -11.76 -20.30
CA PRO A 722 -8.37 -12.52 -19.12
C PRO A 722 -9.05 -11.66 -18.04
N VAL A 723 -8.88 -10.34 -18.12
CA VAL A 723 -9.42 -9.34 -17.17
C VAL A 723 -10.13 -8.22 -17.93
N ASP A 724 -10.93 -7.43 -17.22
CA ASP A 724 -11.63 -6.29 -17.77
C ASP A 724 -10.67 -5.13 -18.09
N ASN A 725 -10.91 -4.43 -19.19
CA ASN A 725 -10.19 -3.21 -19.59
C ASN A 725 -11.17 -2.05 -19.72
N PHE A 726 -10.94 -0.98 -18.98
CA PHE A 726 -11.90 0.10 -18.76
C PHE A 726 -11.22 1.46 -18.57
N ARG A 727 -12.02 2.54 -18.57
CA ARG A 727 -11.59 3.94 -18.45
C ARG A 727 -10.44 4.29 -19.42
N PRO A 728 -10.61 4.11 -20.75
CA PRO A 728 -9.60 4.56 -21.69
C PRO A 728 -9.39 6.07 -21.57
N GLN A 729 -8.15 6.53 -21.69
CA GLN A 729 -7.80 7.94 -21.81
C GLN A 729 -6.84 8.14 -22.98
N VAL A 730 -7.08 9.19 -23.76
CA VAL A 730 -6.17 9.59 -24.83
C VAL A 730 -4.99 10.34 -24.24
N VAL A 731 -3.78 9.91 -24.59
CA VAL A 731 -2.56 10.61 -24.19
C VAL A 731 -2.52 11.95 -24.90
N GLN A 732 -2.41 13.04 -24.13
CA GLN A 732 -2.34 14.38 -24.72
C GLN A 732 -1.06 14.49 -25.57
N ASN A 733 -1.19 15.03 -26.78
CA ASN A 733 -0.10 15.18 -27.76
C ASN A 733 0.57 13.85 -28.19
N TYR A 734 -0.15 12.74 -28.13
CA TYR A 734 0.39 11.39 -28.35
C TYR A 734 1.29 11.23 -29.59
N SER A 735 2.20 10.25 -29.53
CA SER A 735 2.81 9.66 -30.73
C SER A 735 1.95 8.49 -31.21
N LYS A 736 2.08 8.08 -32.48
CA LYS A 736 1.33 6.93 -33.02
C LYS A 736 1.63 5.61 -32.29
N GLU A 737 2.73 5.53 -31.56
CA GLU A 737 3.16 4.34 -30.80
C GLU A 737 2.41 4.19 -29.47
N LEU A 738 2.01 5.29 -28.83
CA LEU A 738 1.32 5.27 -27.54
C LEU A 738 0.23 6.34 -27.53
N ARG A 739 -0.97 5.97 -27.99
CA ARG A 739 -2.14 6.88 -28.08
C ARG A 739 -3.02 6.80 -26.85
N LEU A 740 -3.03 5.65 -26.19
CA LEU A 740 -3.96 5.35 -25.09
C LEU A 740 -3.25 4.81 -23.87
N VAL A 741 -3.81 5.19 -22.72
CA VAL A 741 -3.64 4.51 -21.43
C VAL A 741 -5.02 4.11 -20.90
N TRP A 742 -5.10 3.03 -20.14
CA TRP A 742 -6.37 2.56 -19.56
C TRP A 742 -6.12 1.73 -18.30
N SER A 743 -7.19 1.45 -17.56
CA SER A 743 -7.18 0.57 -16.38
C SER A 743 -7.53 -0.87 -16.79
N SER A 744 -6.81 -1.85 -16.25
CA SER A 744 -6.96 -3.27 -16.58
C SER A 744 -6.87 -4.16 -15.35
N GLY A 745 -7.90 -4.94 -15.07
CA GLY A 745 -7.96 -5.79 -13.87
C GLY A 745 -9.37 -5.97 -13.34
N GLU A 746 -9.46 -6.38 -12.08
CA GLU A 746 -10.73 -6.45 -11.35
C GLU A 746 -10.86 -5.20 -10.46
N TYR A 747 -11.92 -4.44 -10.67
CA TYR A 747 -12.23 -3.26 -9.87
C TYR A 747 -13.51 -3.53 -9.09
N THR A 748 -13.38 -3.67 -7.77
CA THR A 748 -14.50 -4.01 -6.89
C THR A 748 -15.29 -2.78 -6.45
N GLY A 749 -14.88 -1.58 -6.91
CA GLY A 749 -15.55 -0.32 -6.61
C GLY A 749 -15.48 0.04 -5.12
N LEU A 750 -16.66 0.17 -4.53
CA LEU A 750 -16.87 0.68 -3.19
C LEU A 750 -16.76 -0.46 -2.16
N VAL A 751 -15.69 -0.44 -1.36
CA VAL A 751 -15.40 -1.44 -0.32
C VAL A 751 -15.57 -0.79 1.05
N ASN A 752 -16.48 -1.30 1.89
CA ASN A 752 -16.76 -0.76 3.23
C ASN A 752 -17.02 0.77 3.25
N SER A 753 -17.81 1.27 2.29
CA SER A 753 -18.09 2.70 2.14
C SER A 753 -16.89 3.56 1.68
N GLN A 754 -15.82 2.96 1.14
CA GLN A 754 -14.64 3.65 0.60
C GLN A 754 -14.29 3.18 -0.81
N TRP A 755 -13.79 4.08 -1.67
CA TRP A 755 -13.44 3.78 -3.06
C TRP A 755 -12.01 3.21 -3.20
N SER A 756 -11.74 2.10 -2.52
CA SER A 756 -10.39 1.48 -2.41
C SER A 756 -10.21 0.20 -3.24
N GLY A 757 -11.22 -0.20 -4.03
CA GLY A 757 -11.32 -1.49 -4.72
C GLY A 757 -10.38 -1.75 -5.91
N PHE A 758 -9.22 -1.09 -5.99
CA PHE A 758 -8.31 -1.12 -7.16
C PHE A 758 -6.94 -1.77 -6.93
N SER A 759 -6.73 -2.52 -5.85
CA SER A 759 -5.48 -3.26 -5.60
C SER A 759 -5.16 -4.32 -6.68
N GLN A 760 -6.18 -4.78 -7.41
CA GLN A 760 -6.07 -5.73 -8.52
C GLN A 760 -6.17 -5.06 -9.90
N VAL A 761 -6.18 -3.74 -9.95
CA VAL A 761 -6.18 -2.96 -11.19
C VAL A 761 -4.75 -2.57 -11.54
N ASN A 762 -4.45 -2.57 -12.83
CA ASN A 762 -3.17 -2.14 -13.38
C ASN A 762 -3.41 -1.00 -14.37
N VAL A 763 -2.43 -0.13 -14.54
CA VAL A 763 -2.42 0.84 -15.65
C VAL A 763 -1.75 0.17 -16.85
N GLN A 764 -2.43 0.20 -17.99
CA GLN A 764 -1.97 -0.34 -19.27
C GLN A 764 -1.86 0.74 -20.33
N SER A 765 -1.15 0.42 -21.41
CA SER A 765 -1.00 1.24 -22.61
C SER A 765 -0.92 0.35 -23.85
N GLU A 766 -0.99 0.93 -25.04
CA GLU A 766 -0.84 0.16 -26.29
C GLU A 766 0.50 -0.58 -26.38
N VAL A 767 1.54 -0.04 -25.75
CA VAL A 767 2.87 -0.66 -25.71
C VAL A 767 2.89 -1.85 -24.73
N THR A 768 2.08 -1.81 -23.67
CA THR A 768 2.03 -2.84 -22.61
C THR A 768 0.79 -3.73 -22.69
N LYS A 769 -0.05 -3.63 -23.72
CA LYS A 769 -1.30 -4.40 -23.80
C LYS A 769 -1.13 -5.91 -23.79
N ASP A 770 0.02 -6.39 -24.27
CA ASP A 770 0.38 -7.82 -24.24
C ASP A 770 1.03 -8.23 -22.90
N ALA A 771 1.32 -7.27 -22.02
CA ALA A 771 1.87 -7.45 -20.67
C ALA A 771 0.85 -7.97 -19.64
N ILE A 772 -0.29 -8.46 -20.08
CA ILE A 772 -1.28 -9.02 -19.17
C ILE A 772 -0.66 -10.30 -18.61
N ALA A 773 -0.69 -10.46 -17.28
CA ALA A 773 -0.34 -11.71 -16.62
C ALA A 773 -1.25 -12.81 -17.19
N SER A 774 -0.79 -13.46 -18.25
CA SER A 774 -1.59 -14.48 -18.89
C SER A 774 -1.66 -15.66 -17.93
N GLU A 775 -2.86 -16.10 -17.61
CA GLU A 775 -3.12 -17.41 -16.98
C GLU A 775 -2.56 -18.60 -17.78
N LYS A 776 -1.88 -18.38 -18.91
CA LYS A 776 -1.16 -19.41 -19.66
C LYS A 776 0.13 -19.89 -18.97
N CYS A 777 0.43 -19.40 -17.77
CA CYS A 777 1.38 -20.02 -16.85
C CYS A 777 0.71 -21.07 -15.92
N LYS A 778 -0.30 -21.80 -16.39
CA LYS A 778 -0.74 -23.04 -15.73
C LYS A 778 0.21 -24.17 -16.10
N PHE A 779 1.26 -24.40 -15.30
CA PHE A 779 1.92 -25.70 -15.28
C PHE A 779 1.24 -26.60 -14.23
N TYR A 780 0.49 -27.57 -14.77
CA TYR A 780 0.14 -28.91 -14.27
C TYR A 780 -0.72 -29.05 -13.01
N ARG A 781 -1.87 -29.72 -13.21
CA ARG A 781 -2.71 -30.31 -12.16
C ARG A 781 -1.87 -31.22 -11.26
N GLU A 782 -2.27 -31.28 -10.00
CA GLU A 782 -1.66 -31.98 -8.84
C GLU A 782 -1.34 -33.47 -9.00
N ASN A 783 -1.62 -34.11 -10.15
CA ASN A 783 -1.51 -35.57 -10.30
C ASN A 783 -0.20 -36.08 -10.93
N ASP A 784 0.65 -35.22 -11.49
CA ASP A 784 1.89 -35.68 -12.19
C ASP A 784 3.18 -35.58 -11.35
N LEU A 785 3.13 -34.95 -10.16
CA LEU A 785 4.28 -34.89 -9.25
C LEU A 785 4.61 -36.26 -8.62
N PHE A 786 3.62 -37.15 -8.48
CA PHE A 786 3.83 -38.51 -7.99
C PHE A 786 4.43 -39.45 -9.05
N VAL A 787 4.20 -39.21 -10.35
CA VAL A 787 4.64 -40.12 -11.42
C VAL A 787 6.11 -39.92 -11.82
N LYS A 788 6.69 -38.73 -11.58
CA LYS A 788 8.10 -38.45 -11.87
C LYS A 788 9.06 -38.69 -10.69
N PHE A 789 8.57 -38.73 -9.44
CA PHE A 789 9.40 -39.07 -8.28
C PHE A 789 9.81 -40.56 -8.25
N ASP A 790 8.97 -41.46 -8.77
CA ASP A 790 9.28 -42.90 -8.91
C ASP A 790 10.35 -43.21 -9.97
N LYS A 791 10.64 -42.27 -10.89
CA LYS A 791 11.59 -42.51 -11.98
C LYS A 791 13.05 -42.17 -11.63
N TYR A 792 13.27 -41.46 -10.52
CA TYR A 792 14.61 -41.00 -10.09
C TYR A 792 15.13 -41.64 -8.80
N PHE A 793 14.28 -42.32 -8.03
CA PHE A 793 14.68 -43.14 -6.90
C PHE A 793 14.30 -44.60 -7.13
N ASN A 794 15.06 -45.27 -7.99
CA ASN A 794 15.15 -46.74 -7.97
C ASN A 794 15.82 -47.17 -6.66
N ILE A 795 15.04 -47.22 -5.58
CA ILE A 795 15.40 -47.95 -4.37
C ILE A 795 14.76 -49.32 -4.51
N LYS A 796 15.59 -50.32 -4.80
CA LYS A 796 15.33 -51.69 -4.37
C LYS A 796 15.52 -51.79 -2.87
#